data_AF-A0AAW0X4J6-F1
#
_entry.id   AF-A0AAW0X4J6-F1
#
_cell.length_a   1.000
_cell.length_b   1.000
_cell.length_c   1.000
_cell.angle_alpha   90.00
_cell.angle_beta   90.00
_cell.angle_gamma   90.00
#
_symmetry.space_group_name_H-M   'P 1'
#
loop_
_entity.id
_entity.type
_entity.pdbx_description
1 polymer ?
#
loop_
_entity_poly.entity_id
_entity_poly.type
_entity_poly.pdbx_seq_one_letter_code
_entity_poly.pdbx_strand_id
1 'polypeptide(L)'
;MTGTVSQLITSDINWYSGSQAGLSVNLTFPAGGTPYQSLVLESAGDLSVSGWGARACEVRILSAGKAVPCIAGFTDDINAQTLMYLAKNDSVFNDGMRLPMGPACGTNRLTTGKPSDYKVSIRVVYYMPTPQPTAVAGRFNLSVGISLASNLIWTGWDSFTYTTAAPTSPTVVFTVAPSSVPIASIMPGVPQVIKVVLKTPPGSVGQYSIVFTVNSVSTISLCKILILDIGSNYACLDKNPYFKETIPFQPNTIIHSPVNWGLQATVNFGILRNLGTGTMYPGNVGDVNSIVLGVVLKGVAGGTGVLTATLTGFPNPPATASLTVSSVMPDLGGNIVVTAQGVDGTGNAYDGVMKLVNFNLTVPAGYGKEVTATITNNAASVFTICFAAVIFAGQNLPCLIPPQVISNLTVNTATQQVMSVQFGSVCYRQFTNNSFDDVAVLQVGVMFLPSMGSTATLSLALTENSVVAAPVTFTVTKLSTAYSPGFINTTGMMLGLINNGTYTVTPGLRTWIGVTFTIPKGVTTDVEVGVMTPSDSGRAYATVHGFRFVPGLASRNLGCLLQNCSLYKPSIIQNSSLSMPMIHPSQTDTLTSSLLYITNTGLSYYQHSYQVQDDQLWIEADIWIADHPNATNGATINIHFAIKAADKIFVITVPLTLDKTATQVMSVVTNIFLTDNTTTLFSQGERVELTLQAYHVVNVSTLEANTAAVRILMPKYLGFVPGLDSCTGNITGNLTTSGYIDYEIGYLFFTDILELNCTLTIDPNNTLPKGLGIVNATTIMRLVCSTSLNAALKYCGNTSYVGYQMNGEDCTNPLGMATMSACQLTASSAIDSTTGPLMAVPGSGSGWSPPVRAGATWSDYYTIDFLKDTRVTRIVLEAVTGTLSISSFKMQYSQNGYTDWYGCYLQNTTNTCTGQLSTILSTDVTKWRHAAYDSVNKFLYFCDVSLDGTHLLCFCTPDGVTWNAMPSYIGGLVGFDTTTSMMYAMDTKWVAMVGSIDCVNWSIVSAADQAKINASATPPTSIPGKPAATLGSVIIGPWTADFTGLQLGGQYMAKWANCCS
;
A
#
# COMPACT_ATOMS: atom_id res chain seq x y z
N MET A 1 26.12 18.03 69.61
CA MET A 1 26.77 17.56 68.38
C MET A 1 26.88 18.74 67.44
N THR A 2 27.98 18.92 66.73
CA THR A 2 28.13 19.97 65.70
C THR A 2 28.35 19.29 64.35
N GLY A 3 27.60 19.71 63.32
CA GLY A 3 27.75 19.24 61.96
C GLY A 3 28.33 20.34 61.07
N THR A 4 29.26 20.00 60.20
CA THR A 4 29.69 20.87 59.11
C THR A 4 29.46 20.13 57.80
N VAL A 5 28.80 20.78 56.86
CA VAL A 5 28.68 20.30 55.48
C VAL A 5 29.70 21.07 54.64
N SER A 6 30.31 20.42 53.66
CA SER A 6 31.13 21.07 52.65
C SER A 6 31.05 20.30 51.34
N GLN A 7 31.46 20.90 50.24
CA GLN A 7 31.63 20.15 48.99
C GLN A 7 32.72 19.10 49.15
N LEU A 8 32.54 17.93 48.53
CA LEU A 8 33.50 16.83 48.59
C LEU A 8 34.79 17.14 47.79
N ILE A 9 34.66 17.94 46.72
CA ILE A 9 35.78 18.48 45.93
C ILE A 9 35.66 20.01 45.97
N THR A 10 36.65 20.69 46.52
CA THR A 10 36.62 22.14 46.75
C THR A 10 37.02 22.98 45.53
N SER A 11 37.56 22.35 44.48
CA SER A 11 38.12 23.03 43.31
C SER A 11 37.14 23.26 42.17
N ASP A 12 35.93 22.70 42.21
CA ASP A 12 34.95 22.83 41.12
C ASP A 12 33.51 22.90 41.65
N ILE A 13 32.96 24.11 41.66
CA ILE A 13 31.59 24.42 42.07
C ILE A 13 30.56 24.18 40.94
N ASN A 14 31.00 23.87 39.73
CA ASN A 14 30.13 23.68 38.58
C ASN A 14 29.51 22.28 38.60
N TRP A 15 28.18 22.21 38.54
CA TRP A 15 27.45 20.97 38.40
C TRP A 15 26.91 20.83 36.98
N TYR A 16 27.54 19.95 36.22
CA TYR A 16 27.17 19.69 34.84
C TYR A 16 25.93 18.80 34.73
N SER A 17 25.09 19.05 33.73
CA SER A 17 23.98 18.14 33.37
C SER A 17 24.51 16.76 33.01
N GLY A 18 23.94 15.70 33.59
CA GLY A 18 24.41 14.34 33.40
C GLY A 18 25.63 13.97 34.25
N SER A 19 25.98 14.78 35.26
CA SER A 19 27.12 14.55 36.16
C SER A 19 26.71 14.38 37.62
N GLN A 20 27.62 13.83 38.41
CA GLN A 20 27.46 13.65 39.85
C GLN A 20 28.14 14.76 40.67
N ALA A 21 27.58 15.09 41.82
CA ALA A 21 28.12 16.03 42.80
C ALA A 21 28.05 15.40 44.20
N GLY A 22 29.02 15.73 45.05
CA GLY A 22 29.15 15.14 46.38
C GLY A 22 29.25 16.18 47.49
N LEU A 23 28.62 15.89 48.62
CA LEU A 23 28.78 16.59 49.90
C LEU A 23 29.60 15.73 50.86
N SER A 24 30.47 16.38 51.63
CA SER A 24 31.10 15.84 52.82
C SER A 24 30.38 16.40 54.05
N VAL A 25 29.80 15.51 54.84
CA VAL A 25 29.11 15.84 56.09
C VAL A 25 29.97 15.33 57.24
N ASN A 26 30.52 16.24 58.03
CA ASN A 26 31.35 15.91 59.17
C ASN A 26 30.60 16.18 60.47
N LEU A 27 30.30 15.13 61.22
CA LEU A 27 29.63 15.20 62.52
C LEU A 27 30.68 15.10 63.62
N THR A 28 30.74 16.09 64.49
CA THR A 28 31.63 16.09 65.66
C THR A 28 30.78 15.92 66.92
N PHE A 29 31.08 14.87 67.69
CA PHE A 29 30.39 14.56 68.94
C PHE A 29 31.15 15.18 70.12
N PRO A 30 30.47 15.79 71.10
CA PRO A 30 31.14 16.37 72.27
C PRO A 30 31.72 15.27 73.17
N ALA A 31 32.91 15.50 73.72
CA ALA A 31 33.56 14.53 74.61
C ALA A 31 32.78 14.36 75.93
N GLY A 32 32.44 13.11 76.27
CA GLY A 32 31.57 12.77 77.40
C GLY A 32 30.09 13.11 77.20
N GLY A 33 29.65 13.28 75.96
CA GLY A 33 28.23 13.51 75.63
C GLY A 33 27.35 12.30 75.93
N THR A 34 26.07 12.56 76.23
CA THR A 34 25.06 11.52 76.43
C THR A 34 24.87 10.68 75.16
N PRO A 35 24.64 9.36 75.30
CA PRO A 35 24.33 8.50 74.16
C PRO A 35 23.04 8.95 73.47
N TYR A 36 23.03 8.94 72.14
CA TYR A 36 21.81 9.15 71.35
C TYR A 36 21.19 7.80 71.04
N GLN A 37 19.89 7.62 71.31
CA GLN A 37 19.22 6.33 71.11
C GLN A 37 18.90 6.04 69.64
N SER A 38 18.66 7.07 68.83
CA SER A 38 18.40 6.94 67.39
C SER A 38 18.93 8.16 66.65
N LEU A 39 19.99 7.94 65.88
CA LEU A 39 20.56 8.90 64.94
C LEU A 39 20.19 8.47 63.53
N VAL A 40 19.56 9.35 62.77
CA VAL A 40 19.24 9.12 61.35
C VAL A 40 19.73 10.31 60.55
N LEU A 41 20.51 10.06 59.51
CA LEU A 41 20.84 11.08 58.53
C LEU A 41 19.85 10.99 57.37
N GLU A 42 19.29 12.13 57.00
CA GLU A 42 18.38 12.28 55.87
C GLU A 42 19.01 13.22 54.85
N SER A 43 18.71 13.00 53.59
CA SER A 43 19.22 13.80 52.49
C SER A 43 18.11 13.96 51.46
N ALA A 44 17.96 15.15 50.92
CA ALA A 44 17.01 15.44 49.87
C ALA A 44 17.66 16.37 48.82
N GLY A 45 17.16 16.28 47.59
CA GLY A 45 17.43 17.27 46.56
C GLY A 45 16.86 18.65 46.92
N ASP A 46 16.92 19.60 45.99
CA ASP A 46 16.39 20.94 46.22
C ASP A 46 14.86 20.90 46.41
N LEU A 47 14.42 21.16 47.65
CA LEU A 47 13.01 21.18 48.04
C LEU A 47 12.27 22.44 47.56
N SER A 48 12.98 23.41 46.96
CA SER A 48 12.44 24.74 46.61
C SER A 48 12.14 24.93 45.12
N VAL A 49 12.51 23.98 44.25
CA VAL A 49 12.25 24.06 42.80
C VAL A 49 11.06 23.20 42.39
N SER A 50 10.03 23.85 41.83
CA SER A 50 8.79 23.22 41.38
C SER A 50 8.89 22.50 40.01
N GLY A 51 10.10 22.23 39.50
CA GLY A 51 10.28 21.71 38.15
C GLY A 51 11.47 20.78 37.90
N TRP A 52 12.44 20.66 38.83
CA TRP A 52 13.73 20.00 38.60
C TRP A 52 14.28 19.38 39.89
N GLY A 53 14.69 18.11 39.88
CA GLY A 53 15.23 17.43 41.07
C GLY A 53 16.59 16.77 40.80
N ALA A 54 17.51 16.87 41.77
CA ALA A 54 18.74 16.09 41.77
C ALA A 54 18.47 14.70 42.36
N ARG A 55 18.97 13.67 41.68
CA ARG A 55 18.75 12.28 42.07
C ARG A 55 19.79 11.82 43.06
N ALA A 56 19.37 11.31 44.22
CA ALA A 56 20.31 10.80 45.19
C ALA A 56 20.86 9.42 44.77
N CYS A 57 22.18 9.22 44.87
CA CYS A 57 22.85 7.99 44.41
C CYS A 57 23.45 7.17 45.54
N GLU A 58 24.13 7.84 46.49
CA GLU A 58 24.85 7.19 47.57
C GLU A 58 24.83 8.08 48.82
N VAL A 59 24.62 7.46 49.97
CA VAL A 59 24.99 8.03 51.26
C VAL A 59 25.76 6.99 52.05
N ARG A 60 26.95 7.34 52.51
CA ARG A 60 27.88 6.39 53.12
C ARG A 60 28.76 7.04 54.17
N ILE A 61 28.94 6.39 55.30
CA ILE A 61 29.97 6.72 56.29
C ILE A 61 31.34 6.30 55.73
N LEU A 62 32.23 7.28 55.56
CA LEU A 62 33.60 7.06 55.11
C LEU A 62 34.54 6.68 56.25
N SER A 63 34.36 7.33 57.40
CA SER A 63 35.20 7.09 58.58
C SER A 63 34.47 7.50 59.84
N ALA A 64 34.65 6.74 60.92
CA ALA A 64 34.19 7.10 62.25
C ALA A 64 35.36 7.00 63.24
N GLY A 65 35.54 8.04 64.04
CA GLY A 65 36.61 8.12 65.02
C GLY A 65 36.45 7.10 66.16
N LYS A 66 37.54 6.79 66.84
CA LYS A 66 37.57 5.76 67.88
C LYS A 66 36.72 6.09 69.12
N ALA A 67 36.39 7.36 69.33
CA ALA A 67 35.56 7.79 70.45
C ALA A 67 34.04 7.66 70.17
N VAL A 68 33.64 7.22 68.97
CA VAL A 68 32.25 6.86 68.61
C VAL A 68 32.14 5.36 68.25
N PRO A 69 32.39 4.46 69.22
CA PRO A 69 32.65 3.04 68.96
C PRO A 69 31.47 2.29 68.33
N CYS A 70 30.23 2.70 68.59
CA CYS A 70 29.06 2.06 67.98
C CYS A 70 28.86 2.42 66.50
N ILE A 71 29.31 3.59 66.05
CA ILE A 71 29.32 3.89 64.61
C ILE A 71 30.56 3.27 63.97
N ALA A 72 31.72 3.37 64.63
CA ALA A 72 32.98 2.84 64.11
C ALA A 72 33.02 1.31 64.00
N GLY A 73 32.44 0.59 64.98
CA GLY A 73 32.39 -0.88 64.99
C GLY A 73 31.37 -1.48 64.02
N PHE A 74 30.37 -0.71 63.60
CA PHE A 74 29.25 -1.17 62.76
C PHE A 74 29.11 -0.35 61.48
N THR A 75 30.19 0.29 61.01
CA THR A 75 30.14 1.19 59.84
C THR A 75 29.60 0.49 58.59
N ASP A 76 30.04 -0.74 58.32
CA ASP A 76 29.58 -1.49 57.15
C ASP A 76 28.12 -1.91 57.28
N ASP A 77 27.69 -2.35 58.47
CA ASP A 77 26.29 -2.69 58.75
C ASP A 77 25.36 -1.48 58.62
N ILE A 78 25.80 -0.31 59.12
CA ILE A 78 25.06 0.96 58.99
C ILE A 78 24.94 1.35 57.52
N ASN A 79 26.04 1.29 56.77
CA ASN A 79 26.03 1.63 55.34
C ASN A 79 25.11 0.69 54.54
N ALA A 80 25.02 -0.59 54.91
CA ALA A 80 24.11 -1.56 54.29
C ALA A 80 22.63 -1.27 54.57
N GLN A 81 22.30 -0.50 55.62
CA GLN A 81 20.92 -0.14 55.99
C GLN A 81 20.41 1.16 55.31
N THR A 82 21.15 1.69 54.35
CA THR A 82 20.75 2.88 53.60
C THR A 82 19.43 2.65 52.87
N LEU A 83 18.44 3.51 53.13
CA LEU A 83 17.18 3.55 52.41
C LEU A 83 17.21 4.68 51.38
N MET A 84 16.90 4.35 50.13
CA MET A 84 16.77 5.32 49.06
C MET A 84 15.30 5.41 48.63
N TYR A 85 14.75 6.60 48.68
CA TYR A 85 13.44 6.93 48.15
C TYR A 85 13.67 7.56 46.78
N LEU A 86 13.47 6.77 45.72
CA LEU A 86 13.69 7.23 44.35
C LEU A 86 12.38 7.73 43.74
N ALA A 87 12.44 8.89 43.11
CA ALA A 87 11.35 9.52 42.37
C ALA A 87 10.85 8.60 41.25
N LYS A 88 9.53 8.52 41.11
CA LYS A 88 8.85 7.85 40.00
C LYS A 88 8.65 8.83 38.84
N ASN A 89 8.38 8.32 37.64
CA ASN A 89 8.16 9.14 36.44
C ASN A 89 7.04 10.18 36.60
N ASP A 90 6.06 9.94 37.48
CA ASP A 90 4.93 10.81 37.81
C ASP A 90 5.19 11.73 39.02
N SER A 91 6.31 11.56 39.73
CA SER A 91 6.65 12.30 40.94
C SER A 91 8.17 12.53 41.02
N VAL A 92 8.68 13.32 40.07
CA VAL A 92 10.11 13.66 39.86
C VAL A 92 10.78 14.40 41.04
N PHE A 93 10.03 14.77 42.07
CA PHE A 93 10.49 15.68 43.15
C PHE A 93 10.73 15.00 44.50
N ASN A 94 10.49 13.69 44.62
CA ASN A 94 10.59 12.96 45.90
C ASN A 94 11.82 12.04 45.96
N ASP A 95 12.99 12.54 45.50
CA ASP A 95 14.26 11.85 45.70
C ASP A 95 14.85 12.17 47.08
N GLY A 96 15.08 11.14 47.89
CA GLY A 96 15.66 11.28 49.22
C GLY A 96 16.43 10.04 49.68
N MET A 97 17.33 10.22 50.64
CA MET A 97 18.05 9.13 51.28
C MET A 97 17.87 9.19 52.78
N ARG A 98 17.83 8.03 53.41
CA ARG A 98 17.78 7.88 54.85
C ARG A 98 18.80 6.83 55.28
N LEU A 99 19.78 7.26 56.08
CA LEU A 99 20.80 6.42 56.66
C LEU A 99 20.54 6.29 58.17
N PRO A 100 19.94 5.18 58.65
CA PRO A 100 19.80 4.93 60.08
C PRO A 100 21.17 4.56 60.65
N MET A 101 21.75 5.48 61.43
CA MET A 101 23.06 5.26 62.06
C MET A 101 22.95 4.55 63.41
N GLY A 102 21.73 4.34 63.90
CA GLY A 102 21.45 3.64 65.16
C GLY A 102 21.87 4.44 66.39
N PRO A 103 22.13 3.78 67.53
CA PRO A 103 22.53 4.46 68.75
C PRO A 103 23.99 4.91 68.67
N ALA A 104 24.23 6.21 68.82
CA ALA A 104 25.57 6.71 69.10
C ALA A 104 25.85 6.46 70.60
N CYS A 105 26.39 5.28 70.92
CA CYS A 105 26.80 4.96 72.29
C CYS A 105 27.75 6.04 72.83
N GLY A 106 27.66 6.33 74.13
CA GLY A 106 28.27 7.50 74.76
C GLY A 106 29.71 7.70 74.32
N THR A 107 30.07 8.93 73.94
CA THR A 107 31.42 9.23 73.45
C THR A 107 32.42 8.86 74.54
N ASN A 108 33.35 7.95 74.24
CA ASN A 108 34.29 7.50 75.26
C ASN A 108 35.18 8.69 75.68
N ARG A 109 35.35 8.92 76.99
CA ARG A 109 36.28 9.95 77.49
C ARG A 109 37.70 9.39 77.36
N LEU A 110 38.28 9.52 76.17
CA LEU A 110 39.71 9.31 75.98
C LEU A 110 40.44 10.46 76.68
N THR A 111 41.27 10.14 77.68
CA THR A 111 42.04 11.12 78.48
C THR A 111 43.04 11.94 77.65
N THR A 112 43.30 11.54 76.39
CA THR A 112 44.17 12.23 75.41
C THR A 112 43.57 12.29 74.00
N GLY A 113 42.23 12.32 73.87
CA GLY A 113 41.55 12.21 72.57
C GLY A 113 41.86 13.36 71.60
N LYS A 114 42.28 13.03 70.37
CA LYS A 114 42.44 14.03 69.30
C LYS A 114 41.05 14.44 68.78
N PRO A 115 40.87 15.67 68.25
CA PRO A 115 39.58 16.11 67.69
C PRO A 115 39.02 15.17 66.60
N SER A 116 39.87 14.42 65.89
CA SER A 116 39.47 13.41 64.90
C SER A 116 38.81 12.17 65.51
N ASP A 117 39.07 11.84 66.78
CA ASP A 117 38.53 10.64 67.42
C ASP A 117 37.02 10.76 67.67
N TYR A 118 36.50 11.99 67.68
CA TYR A 118 35.10 12.32 67.89
C TYR A 118 34.34 12.65 66.58
N LYS A 119 34.97 12.45 65.43
CA LYS A 119 34.41 12.81 64.11
C LYS A 119 33.84 11.59 63.38
N VAL A 120 32.70 11.78 62.73
CA VAL A 120 32.15 10.88 61.72
C VAL A 120 32.07 11.65 60.41
N SER A 121 32.71 11.12 59.38
CA SER A 121 32.73 11.69 58.04
C SER A 121 31.80 10.88 57.15
N ILE A 122 30.84 11.56 56.54
CA ILE A 122 29.79 10.96 55.71
C ILE A 122 29.87 11.60 54.32
N ARG A 123 29.75 10.77 53.29
CA ARG A 123 29.65 11.17 51.90
C ARG A 123 28.19 11.07 51.47
N VAL A 124 27.69 12.10 50.82
CA VAL A 124 26.38 12.09 50.14
C VAL A 124 26.61 12.45 48.68
N VAL A 125 26.10 11.66 47.74
CA VAL A 125 26.30 11.83 46.30
C VAL A 125 24.96 11.95 45.59
N TYR A 126 24.87 12.92 44.70
CA TYR A 126 23.71 13.18 43.86
C TYR A 126 24.09 13.22 42.38
N TYR A 127 23.14 12.94 41.50
CA TYR A 127 23.24 12.98 40.05
C TYR A 127 22.29 14.01 39.46
N MET A 128 22.74 14.76 38.47
CA MET A 128 21.90 15.70 37.71
C MET A 128 21.44 15.07 36.39
N PRO A 129 20.13 14.86 36.17
CA PRO A 129 19.54 14.35 34.92
C PRO A 129 19.89 15.06 33.59
N THR A 130 19.80 14.31 32.49
CA THR A 130 19.67 14.77 31.07
C THR A 130 18.45 14.10 30.42
N PRO A 131 17.62 14.74 29.55
CA PRO A 131 17.63 16.12 29.04
C PRO A 131 16.52 16.96 29.69
N GLN A 132 16.86 18.08 30.32
CA GLN A 132 15.85 18.99 30.89
C GLN A 132 15.77 20.25 30.00
N PRO A 133 14.68 20.46 29.23
CA PRO A 133 14.64 21.34 28.06
C PRO A 133 14.67 22.86 28.33
N THR A 134 14.77 23.31 29.58
CA THR A 134 14.58 24.73 29.97
C THR A 134 15.65 25.29 30.94
N ALA A 135 16.82 24.65 31.03
CA ALA A 135 17.76 24.88 32.13
C ALA A 135 18.55 26.17 31.92
N VAL A 136 18.12 27.27 32.57
CA VAL A 136 18.94 28.48 32.67
C VAL A 136 20.00 28.24 33.76
N ALA A 137 21.24 28.64 33.53
CA ALA A 137 22.31 28.56 34.53
C ALA A 137 21.84 29.21 35.86
N GLY A 138 21.97 28.49 36.97
CA GLY A 138 21.44 28.89 38.27
C GLY A 138 22.10 28.16 39.44
N ARG A 139 21.81 28.61 40.68
CA ARG A 139 22.28 27.93 41.90
C ARG A 139 21.33 26.79 42.28
N PHE A 140 21.89 25.67 42.70
CA PHE A 140 21.15 24.48 43.10
C PHE A 140 21.44 24.14 44.57
N ASN A 141 20.41 23.98 45.39
CA ASN A 141 20.56 23.71 46.82
C ASN A 141 20.47 22.21 47.10
N LEU A 142 21.48 21.67 47.80
CA LEU A 142 21.43 20.30 48.32
C LEU A 142 21.21 20.34 49.83
N SER A 143 20.30 19.51 50.33
CA SER A 143 19.90 19.55 51.73
C SER A 143 20.22 18.24 52.44
N VAL A 144 20.80 18.35 53.63
CA VAL A 144 21.04 17.22 54.53
C VAL A 144 20.41 17.53 55.87
N GLY A 145 19.65 16.57 56.39
CA GLY A 145 19.00 16.58 57.68
C GLY A 145 19.62 15.55 58.61
N ILE A 146 19.56 15.82 59.92
CA ILE A 146 19.85 14.83 60.94
C ILE A 146 18.71 14.80 61.93
N SER A 147 18.12 13.62 62.09
CA SER A 147 17.11 13.35 63.10
C SER A 147 17.78 12.76 64.33
N LEU A 148 17.54 13.41 65.47
CA LEU A 148 17.98 13.01 66.80
C LEU A 148 16.72 12.75 67.64
N ALA A 149 16.32 11.49 67.76
CA ALA A 149 15.04 11.10 68.35
C ALA A 149 13.84 11.81 67.71
N SER A 150 13.30 12.87 68.32
CA SER A 150 12.16 13.66 67.82
C SER A 150 12.53 15.01 67.20
N ASN A 151 13.81 15.42 67.27
CA ASN A 151 14.27 16.70 66.74
C ASN A 151 14.98 16.50 65.41
N LEU A 152 14.47 17.16 64.38
CA LEU A 152 15.03 17.13 63.02
C LEU A 152 15.71 18.46 62.73
N ILE A 153 17.00 18.43 62.38
CA ILE A 153 17.79 19.61 62.03
C ILE A 153 18.19 19.48 60.57
N TRP A 154 17.74 20.41 59.72
CA TRP A 154 18.13 20.49 58.31
C TRP A 154 19.11 21.63 58.07
N THR A 155 20.06 21.38 57.17
CA THR A 155 20.89 22.43 56.58
C THR A 155 20.84 22.29 55.05
N GLY A 156 20.58 23.41 54.38
CA GLY A 156 20.78 23.53 52.93
C GLY A 156 22.20 23.98 52.62
N TRP A 157 22.69 23.62 51.44
CA TRP A 157 23.99 24.02 50.92
C TRP A 157 23.84 24.59 49.50
N ASP A 158 24.12 25.88 49.34
CA ASP A 158 23.72 26.71 48.19
C ASP A 158 24.87 27.11 47.25
N SER A 159 25.87 26.25 47.11
CA SER A 159 27.12 26.58 46.41
C SER A 159 27.34 25.88 45.06
N PHE A 160 26.41 25.05 44.58
CA PHE A 160 26.54 24.42 43.26
C PHE A 160 25.94 25.30 42.18
N THR A 161 26.74 25.65 41.17
CA THR A 161 26.29 26.41 40.00
C THR A 161 26.03 25.42 38.87
N TYR A 162 24.79 25.30 38.43
CA TYR A 162 24.44 24.44 37.30
C TYR A 162 24.97 25.03 35.99
N THR A 163 25.56 24.19 35.15
CA THR A 163 26.07 24.58 33.83
C THR A 163 25.77 23.51 32.77
N THR A 164 25.49 23.97 31.55
CA THR A 164 25.31 23.14 30.36
C THR A 164 26.58 23.07 29.50
N ALA A 165 27.61 23.85 29.82
CA ALA A 165 28.88 23.83 29.09
C ALA A 165 29.61 22.50 29.30
N ALA A 166 30.22 21.93 28.26
CA ALA A 166 30.99 20.69 28.42
C ALA A 166 32.24 20.93 29.29
N PRO A 167 32.57 20.02 30.23
CA PRO A 167 33.78 20.13 31.05
C PRO A 167 35.05 19.90 30.23
N THR A 168 36.15 20.53 30.63
CA THR A 168 37.48 20.25 30.10
C THR A 168 38.01 18.92 30.64
N SER A 169 38.20 17.94 29.76
CA SER A 169 38.65 16.58 30.10
C SER A 169 40.14 16.55 30.56
N PRO A 170 40.45 16.04 31.75
CA PRO A 170 41.83 15.87 32.23
C PRO A 170 42.49 14.59 31.69
N THR A 171 43.79 14.43 31.93
CA THR A 171 44.57 13.25 31.55
C THR A 171 44.03 11.98 32.21
N VAL A 172 43.76 10.94 31.42
CA VAL A 172 43.21 9.65 31.90
C VAL A 172 44.14 8.48 31.60
N VAL A 173 44.07 7.43 32.42
CA VAL A 173 44.72 6.15 32.15
C VAL A 173 43.67 5.24 31.51
N PHE A 174 43.93 4.84 30.26
CA PHE A 174 43.04 3.99 29.48
C PHE A 174 43.84 2.80 28.93
N THR A 175 43.51 1.59 29.39
CA THR A 175 44.24 0.38 28.99
C THR A 175 43.29 -0.76 28.67
N VAL A 176 43.67 -1.54 27.66
CA VAL A 176 43.05 -2.83 27.34
C VAL A 176 44.04 -3.89 27.79
N ALA A 177 43.66 -4.70 28.77
CA ALA A 177 44.48 -5.78 29.27
C ALA A 177 43.89 -7.11 28.77
N PRO A 178 44.65 -7.92 28.00
CA PRO A 178 44.26 -9.31 27.85
C PRO A 178 44.18 -9.95 29.24
N SER A 179 43.27 -10.92 29.41
CA SER A 179 43.20 -11.73 30.63
C SER A 179 44.61 -12.16 31.04
N SER A 180 44.94 -12.14 32.33
CA SER A 180 46.28 -12.44 32.87
C SER A 180 46.79 -13.85 32.57
N VAL A 181 46.02 -14.64 31.82
CA VAL A 181 46.41 -15.92 31.22
C VAL A 181 46.57 -15.67 29.71
N PRO A 182 47.75 -15.88 29.12
CA PRO A 182 47.92 -15.80 27.68
C PRO A 182 47.06 -16.90 27.02
N ILE A 183 45.89 -16.52 26.50
CA ILE A 183 45.03 -17.44 25.76
C ILE A 183 45.65 -17.58 24.38
N ALA A 184 46.39 -18.67 24.14
CA ALA A 184 47.08 -18.92 22.87
C ALA A 184 46.12 -19.03 21.67
N SER A 185 44.86 -19.43 21.90
CA SER A 185 43.76 -19.31 20.92
C SER A 185 42.39 -19.36 21.59
N ILE A 186 41.42 -18.61 21.07
CA ILE A 186 40.00 -18.68 21.46
C ILE A 186 39.29 -19.68 20.55
N MET A 187 38.42 -20.53 21.10
CA MET A 187 37.67 -21.49 20.28
C MET A 187 36.46 -20.81 19.62
N PRO A 188 36.14 -21.12 18.35
CA PRO A 188 34.89 -20.73 17.73
C PRO A 188 33.69 -21.09 18.64
N GLY A 189 32.73 -20.18 18.74
CA GLY A 189 31.54 -20.38 19.57
C GLY A 189 31.75 -20.21 21.09
N VAL A 190 33.00 -20.08 21.59
CA VAL A 190 33.23 -19.87 23.02
C VAL A 190 33.40 -18.37 23.31
N PRO A 191 32.48 -17.72 24.05
CA PRO A 191 32.61 -16.30 24.37
C PRO A 191 33.78 -16.08 25.34
N GLN A 192 34.56 -15.03 25.09
CA GLN A 192 35.72 -14.61 25.87
C GLN A 192 35.54 -13.18 26.37
N VAL A 193 35.99 -12.90 27.58
CA VAL A 193 35.86 -11.57 28.20
C VAL A 193 37.20 -10.87 28.18
N ILE A 194 37.28 -9.74 27.48
CA ILE A 194 38.45 -8.85 27.48
C ILE A 194 38.22 -7.70 28.44
N LYS A 195 39.17 -7.48 29.36
CA LYS A 195 39.04 -6.42 30.36
C LYS A 195 39.57 -5.10 29.81
N VAL A 196 38.78 -4.06 29.97
CA VAL A 196 39.15 -2.69 29.62
C VAL A 196 38.98 -1.83 30.85
N VAL A 197 40.05 -1.14 31.24
CA VAL A 197 40.10 -0.37 32.48
C VAL A 197 40.20 1.10 32.13
N LEU A 198 39.21 1.88 32.56
CA LEU A 198 39.21 3.33 32.51
C LEU A 198 39.51 3.84 33.92
N LYS A 199 40.59 4.61 34.09
CA LYS A 199 40.85 5.34 35.32
C LYS A 199 40.96 6.82 35.05
N THR A 200 40.33 7.61 35.91
CA THR A 200 40.41 9.06 35.87
C THR A 200 41.05 9.57 37.17
N PRO A 201 41.82 10.67 37.14
CA PRO A 201 42.42 11.23 38.35
C PRO A 201 41.35 11.61 39.38
N PRO A 202 41.65 11.53 40.69
CA PRO A 202 40.76 12.02 41.74
C PRO A 202 40.44 13.50 41.52
N GLY A 203 39.18 13.90 41.69
CA GLY A 203 38.71 15.27 41.46
C GLY A 203 38.46 15.65 40.00
N SER A 204 38.70 14.74 39.05
CA SER A 204 38.47 15.01 37.62
C SER A 204 36.99 15.04 37.25
N VAL A 205 36.67 15.78 36.18
CA VAL A 205 35.38 15.76 35.49
C VAL A 205 35.62 15.81 33.99
N GLY A 206 34.91 14.99 33.22
CA GLY A 206 35.03 14.95 31.77
C GLY A 206 33.88 14.21 31.12
N GLN A 207 33.66 14.44 29.83
CA GLN A 207 32.72 13.67 29.03
C GLN A 207 33.44 12.47 28.42
N TYR A 208 32.97 11.25 28.71
CA TYR A 208 33.64 10.05 28.25
C TYR A 208 32.68 9.09 27.57
N SER A 209 33.09 8.62 26.40
CA SER A 209 32.47 7.47 25.75
C SER A 209 33.55 6.58 25.17
N ILE A 210 33.34 5.26 25.24
CA ILE A 210 34.27 4.28 24.68
C ILE A 210 33.56 3.56 23.54
N VAL A 211 34.16 3.66 22.36
CA VAL A 211 33.72 2.96 21.15
C VAL A 211 34.58 1.73 20.98
N PHE A 212 33.96 0.56 21.08
CA PHE A 212 34.56 -0.74 20.80
C PHE A 212 34.27 -1.12 19.36
N THR A 213 35.31 -1.45 18.60
CA THR A 213 35.21 -1.94 17.22
C THR A 213 36.03 -3.20 17.04
N VAL A 214 35.50 -4.19 16.32
CA VAL A 214 36.28 -5.34 15.83
C VAL A 214 36.51 -5.21 14.32
N ASN A 215 37.66 -5.69 13.86
CA ASN A 215 38.08 -5.56 12.46
C ASN A 215 37.32 -6.46 11.47
N SER A 216 36.81 -7.61 11.92
CA SER A 216 36.00 -8.50 11.09
C SER A 216 35.10 -9.43 11.90
N VAL A 217 33.78 -9.36 11.65
CA VAL A 217 32.79 -10.31 12.16
C VAL A 217 32.95 -11.73 11.61
N SER A 218 33.71 -11.93 10.54
CA SER A 218 34.01 -13.29 10.05
C SER A 218 34.99 -14.04 10.96
N THR A 219 35.75 -13.33 11.80
CA THR A 219 36.75 -13.92 12.69
C THR A 219 36.35 -13.79 14.15
N ILE A 220 36.02 -12.57 14.61
CA ILE A 220 35.53 -12.33 15.97
C ILE A 220 34.30 -11.42 15.92
N SER A 221 33.31 -11.68 16.77
CA SER A 221 32.11 -10.85 16.89
C SER A 221 31.97 -10.32 18.31
N LEU A 222 31.62 -9.05 18.45
CA LEU A 222 31.33 -8.39 19.72
C LEU A 222 29.92 -8.76 20.18
N CYS A 223 29.83 -9.54 21.24
CA CYS A 223 28.55 -10.01 21.78
C CYS A 223 27.92 -9.00 22.75
N LYS A 224 28.64 -8.64 23.82
CA LYS A 224 28.10 -7.86 24.95
C LYS A 224 29.23 -7.10 25.67
N ILE A 225 28.91 -6.04 26.38
CA ILE A 225 29.84 -5.26 27.21
C ILE A 225 29.31 -5.23 28.65
N LEU A 226 30.01 -5.88 29.56
CA LEU A 226 29.65 -5.94 30.97
C LEU A 226 30.39 -4.84 31.73
N ILE A 227 29.75 -4.24 32.73
CA ILE A 227 30.47 -3.44 33.74
C ILE A 227 30.80 -4.35 34.91
N LEU A 228 32.04 -4.84 34.93
CA LEU A 228 32.49 -5.83 35.90
C LEU A 228 32.63 -5.20 37.30
N ASP A 229 33.19 -3.99 37.34
CA ASP A 229 33.42 -3.25 38.57
C ASP A 229 33.32 -1.73 38.35
N ILE A 230 32.79 -1.04 39.35
CA ILE A 230 32.68 0.42 39.41
C ILE A 230 33.30 0.84 40.73
N GLY A 231 34.40 1.58 40.67
CA GLY A 231 35.03 2.14 41.86
C GLY A 231 34.06 3.05 42.63
N SER A 232 34.16 3.06 43.95
CA SER A 232 33.27 3.81 44.85
C SER A 232 33.27 5.33 44.63
N ASN A 233 34.17 5.87 43.82
CA ASN A 233 34.16 7.29 43.45
C ASN A 233 33.24 7.61 42.25
N TYR A 234 32.58 6.62 41.65
CA TYR A 234 31.59 6.76 40.57
C TYR A 234 30.20 6.25 40.99
N ALA A 235 29.78 6.61 42.20
CA ALA A 235 28.65 6.02 42.89
C ALA A 235 27.29 6.12 42.16
N CYS A 236 27.14 7.06 41.23
CA CYS A 236 25.92 7.18 40.45
C CYS A 236 25.86 6.26 39.24
N LEU A 237 26.97 5.62 38.81
CA LEU A 237 26.93 4.77 37.63
C LEU A 237 26.14 3.47 37.88
N ASP A 238 25.35 3.08 36.88
CA ASP A 238 24.62 1.83 36.90
C ASP A 238 25.52 0.69 36.40
N LYS A 239 25.66 -0.35 37.21
CA LYS A 239 26.42 -1.57 36.89
C LYS A 239 25.77 -2.39 35.77
N ASN A 240 24.46 -2.26 35.55
CA ASN A 240 23.75 -2.97 34.49
C ASN A 240 22.88 -2.01 33.66
N PRO A 241 23.50 -1.19 32.80
CA PRO A 241 22.80 -0.16 32.03
C PRO A 241 22.07 -0.68 30.79
N TYR A 242 22.21 -1.97 30.46
CA TYR A 242 21.55 -2.56 29.30
C TYR A 242 20.03 -2.45 29.40
N PHE A 243 19.40 -2.07 28.29
CA PHE A 243 17.93 -2.02 28.16
C PHE A 243 17.28 -0.99 29.10
N LYS A 244 18.06 0.00 29.55
CA LYS A 244 17.62 1.11 30.40
C LYS A 244 17.78 2.48 29.72
N GLU A 245 18.02 2.49 28.41
CA GLU A 245 18.30 3.71 27.65
C GLU A 245 17.10 4.66 27.60
N THR A 246 15.88 4.13 27.75
CA THR A 246 14.63 4.89 27.81
C THR A 246 14.19 5.21 29.24
N ILE A 247 14.85 4.66 30.26
CA ILE A 247 14.56 4.98 31.65
C ILE A 247 15.07 6.40 31.91
N PRO A 248 14.19 7.33 32.34
CA PRO A 248 14.63 8.66 32.73
C PRO A 248 15.74 8.56 33.77
N PHE A 249 16.76 9.42 33.67
CA PHE A 249 17.85 9.52 34.65
C PHE A 249 18.86 8.37 34.61
N GLN A 250 19.02 7.71 33.46
CA GLN A 250 20.05 6.69 33.27
C GLN A 250 21.45 7.35 33.11
N PRO A 251 22.41 7.06 34.02
CA PRO A 251 23.69 7.79 34.10
C PRO A 251 24.73 7.31 33.09
N ASN A 252 24.57 6.10 32.58
CA ASN A 252 25.40 5.51 31.54
C ASN A 252 24.57 4.53 30.69
N THR A 253 24.91 4.44 29.41
CA THR A 253 24.23 3.58 28.43
C THR A 253 25.22 2.75 27.63
N ILE A 254 24.78 1.61 27.12
CA ILE A 254 25.57 0.74 26.23
C ILE A 254 24.77 0.55 24.95
N ILE A 255 25.27 1.11 23.85
CA ILE A 255 24.57 1.14 22.56
C ILE A 255 25.42 0.38 21.55
N HIS A 256 24.90 -0.71 21.02
CA HIS A 256 25.51 -1.41 19.89
C HIS A 256 25.06 -0.78 18.57
N SER A 257 25.89 -0.87 17.53
CA SER A 257 25.49 -0.40 16.20
C SER A 257 24.35 -1.28 15.64
N PRO A 258 23.20 -0.71 15.25
CA PRO A 258 22.08 -1.50 14.73
C PRO A 258 22.35 -2.06 13.32
N VAL A 259 23.22 -1.41 12.55
CA VAL A 259 23.61 -1.83 11.18
C VAL A 259 24.76 -2.83 11.21
N ASN A 260 25.70 -2.62 12.13
CA ASN A 260 26.95 -3.35 12.23
C ASN A 260 27.06 -4.04 13.60
N TRP A 261 25.98 -4.70 14.00
CA TRP A 261 25.95 -5.43 15.26
C TRP A 261 26.98 -6.57 15.21
N GLY A 262 27.76 -6.73 16.29
CA GLY A 262 28.93 -7.61 16.28
C GLY A 262 30.22 -6.95 15.81
N LEU A 263 30.17 -5.83 15.07
CA LEU A 263 31.35 -5.04 14.72
C LEU A 263 31.61 -3.92 15.73
N GLN A 264 30.56 -3.24 16.21
CA GLN A 264 30.73 -2.03 17.00
C GLN A 264 29.73 -1.91 18.16
N ALA A 265 30.23 -1.44 19.31
CA ALA A 265 29.41 -1.03 20.44
C ALA A 265 30.04 0.15 21.18
N THR A 266 29.19 0.98 21.77
CA THR A 266 29.56 2.23 22.43
C THR A 266 29.07 2.22 23.86
N VAL A 267 29.96 2.41 24.82
CA VAL A 267 29.60 2.71 26.20
C VAL A 267 29.66 4.21 26.36
N ASN A 268 28.55 4.83 26.73
CA ASN A 268 28.47 6.26 26.99
C ASN A 268 28.29 6.48 28.48
N PHE A 269 29.26 7.12 29.13
CA PHE A 269 29.20 7.47 30.56
C PHE A 269 28.68 8.89 30.80
N GLY A 270 28.30 9.61 29.75
CA GLY A 270 27.94 11.02 29.86
C GLY A 270 29.09 11.84 30.47
N ILE A 271 28.76 12.67 31.45
CA ILE A 271 29.74 13.47 32.18
C ILE A 271 30.15 12.76 33.47
N LEU A 272 31.29 12.07 33.41
CA LEU A 272 31.84 11.35 34.54
C LEU A 272 32.65 12.29 35.44
N ARG A 273 32.32 12.34 36.73
CA ARG A 273 33.10 13.04 37.76
C ARG A 273 33.69 12.02 38.73
N ASN A 274 35.00 12.03 38.95
CA ASN A 274 35.63 11.21 39.99
C ASN A 274 35.59 11.95 41.33
N LEU A 275 34.76 11.47 42.25
CA LEU A 275 34.56 12.04 43.59
C LEU A 275 35.65 11.65 44.62
N GLY A 276 36.75 11.03 44.15
CA GLY A 276 37.86 10.61 44.98
C GLY A 276 38.75 11.75 45.44
N THR A 277 39.37 11.55 46.60
CA THR A 277 40.43 12.40 47.16
C THR A 277 41.75 11.66 47.41
N GLY A 278 41.74 10.33 47.33
CA GLY A 278 42.92 9.47 47.52
C GLY A 278 43.68 9.21 46.21
N THR A 279 44.95 8.84 46.30
CA THR A 279 45.83 8.57 45.14
C THR A 279 45.29 7.45 44.23
N MET A 280 45.33 7.68 42.92
CA MET A 280 45.04 6.67 41.90
C MET A 280 46.22 5.70 41.78
N TYR A 281 45.97 4.38 41.81
CA TYR A 281 47.05 3.40 41.66
C TYR A 281 47.43 3.22 40.19
N PRO A 282 48.73 3.21 39.84
CA PRO A 282 49.18 3.00 38.48
C PRO A 282 48.89 1.57 37.99
N GLY A 283 48.65 1.41 36.68
CA GLY A 283 48.47 0.10 36.03
C GLY A 283 47.00 -0.35 35.84
N ASN A 284 46.84 -1.64 35.51
CA ASN A 284 45.57 -2.24 35.04
C ASN A 284 44.72 -2.86 36.15
N VAL A 285 45.10 -2.71 37.41
CA VAL A 285 44.36 -3.27 38.55
C VAL A 285 43.21 -2.33 38.89
N GLY A 286 41.99 -2.86 38.99
CA GLY A 286 40.83 -2.09 39.42
C GLY A 286 41.03 -1.53 40.84
N ASP A 287 40.67 -0.27 41.04
CA ASP A 287 40.66 0.44 42.32
C ASP A 287 39.43 1.35 42.43
N VAL A 288 39.31 2.10 43.54
CA VAL A 288 38.20 3.02 43.80
C VAL A 288 38.05 4.15 42.77
N ASN A 289 39.07 4.40 41.92
CA ASN A 289 39.11 5.38 40.85
C ASN A 289 38.95 4.76 39.45
N SER A 290 38.62 3.47 39.37
CA SER A 290 38.52 2.75 38.10
C SER A 290 37.09 2.34 37.73
N ILE A 291 36.83 2.23 36.43
CA ILE A 291 35.69 1.52 35.86
C ILE A 291 36.26 0.37 35.04
N VAL A 292 35.84 -0.85 35.37
CA VAL A 292 36.31 -2.07 34.71
C VAL A 292 35.20 -2.62 33.82
N LEU A 293 35.43 -2.56 32.51
CA LEU A 293 34.56 -3.11 31.49
C LEU A 293 35.03 -4.50 31.07
N GLY A 294 34.09 -5.39 30.82
CA GLY A 294 34.31 -6.72 30.25
C GLY A 294 33.67 -6.80 28.88
N VAL A 295 34.47 -6.71 27.82
CA VAL A 295 34.00 -6.86 26.44
C VAL A 295 33.94 -8.34 26.11
N VAL A 296 32.73 -8.86 25.96
CA VAL A 296 32.45 -10.25 25.59
C VAL A 296 32.54 -10.38 24.07
N LEU A 297 33.51 -11.16 23.60
CA LEU A 297 33.76 -11.45 22.20
C LEU A 297 33.54 -12.94 21.93
N LYS A 298 33.11 -13.30 20.74
CA LYS A 298 32.97 -14.68 20.28
C LYS A 298 33.87 -14.91 19.07
N GLY A 299 34.63 -16.01 19.09
CA GLY A 299 35.29 -16.50 17.88
C GLY A 299 34.26 -17.05 16.90
N VAL A 300 34.34 -16.64 15.63
CA VAL A 300 33.40 -17.05 14.57
C VAL A 300 34.05 -18.10 13.68
N ALA A 301 35.21 -17.78 13.10
CA ALA A 301 35.99 -18.71 12.29
C ALA A 301 37.49 -18.51 12.55
N GLY A 302 38.30 -19.50 12.16
CA GLY A 302 39.75 -19.47 12.35
C GLY A 302 40.40 -18.24 11.71
N GLY A 303 41.31 -17.58 12.44
CA GLY A 303 41.98 -16.36 12.00
C GLY A 303 42.39 -15.45 13.16
N THR A 304 42.87 -14.25 12.87
CA THR A 304 43.21 -13.24 13.90
C THR A 304 42.23 -12.07 13.84
N GLY A 305 41.45 -11.91 14.92
CA GLY A 305 40.59 -10.76 15.12
C GLY A 305 41.26 -9.72 16.01
N VAL A 306 40.93 -8.44 15.81
CA VAL A 306 41.44 -7.32 16.61
C VAL A 306 40.26 -6.56 17.21
N LEU A 307 40.21 -6.49 18.54
CA LEU A 307 39.35 -5.55 19.28
C LEU A 307 40.11 -4.24 19.43
N THR A 308 39.48 -3.15 19.01
CA THR A 308 39.95 -1.78 19.22
C THR A 308 38.97 -1.07 20.14
N ALA A 309 39.46 -0.50 21.24
CA ALA A 309 38.70 0.36 22.13
C ALA A 309 39.21 1.79 21.96
N THR A 310 38.32 2.70 21.57
CA THR A 310 38.63 4.11 21.32
C THR A 310 37.88 4.96 22.33
N LEU A 311 38.61 5.67 23.18
CA LEU A 311 38.02 6.66 24.07
C LEU A 311 37.77 7.96 23.29
N THR A 312 36.51 8.37 23.18
CA THR A 312 36.11 9.62 22.52
C THR A 312 36.05 10.76 23.55
N GLY A 313 36.32 11.99 23.09
CA GLY A 313 36.41 13.19 23.95
C GLY A 313 37.82 13.50 24.47
N PHE A 314 38.84 12.74 24.08
CA PHE A 314 40.25 12.99 24.40
C PHE A 314 41.18 12.47 23.29
N PRO A 315 42.31 13.14 22.98
CA PRO A 315 43.30 12.64 22.04
C PRO A 315 44.16 11.54 22.68
N ASN A 316 43.58 10.35 22.88
CA ASN A 316 44.33 9.16 23.28
C ASN A 316 44.43 8.18 22.11
N PRO A 317 45.58 7.49 21.94
CA PRO A 317 45.68 6.41 20.96
C PRO A 317 44.67 5.29 21.31
N PRO A 318 44.05 4.66 20.30
CA PRO A 318 43.18 3.51 20.54
C PRO A 318 43.93 2.39 21.24
N ALA A 319 43.28 1.73 22.19
CA ALA A 319 43.83 0.56 22.85
C ALA A 319 43.34 -0.70 22.13
N THR A 320 44.26 -1.57 21.72
CA THR A 320 43.95 -2.75 20.89
C THR A 320 44.31 -4.06 21.58
N ALA A 321 43.50 -5.10 21.36
CA ALA A 321 43.81 -6.49 21.72
C ALA A 321 43.60 -7.42 20.54
N SER A 322 44.63 -8.18 20.18
CA SER A 322 44.58 -9.20 19.13
C SER A 322 44.27 -10.58 19.70
N LEU A 323 43.36 -11.30 19.06
CA LEU A 323 42.88 -12.62 19.47
C LEU A 323 42.96 -13.59 18.29
N THR A 324 43.65 -14.71 18.49
CA THR A 324 43.71 -15.79 17.50
C THR A 324 42.59 -16.78 17.76
N VAL A 325 41.78 -17.09 16.75
CA VAL A 325 40.65 -18.03 16.81
C VAL A 325 41.09 -19.38 16.23
N SER A 326 40.81 -20.47 16.93
CA SER A 326 41.02 -21.84 16.45
C SER A 326 40.09 -22.16 15.26
N SER A 327 40.42 -23.16 14.44
CA SER A 327 39.57 -23.61 13.33
C SER A 327 38.51 -24.64 13.74
N VAL A 328 38.56 -25.18 14.97
CA VAL A 328 37.69 -26.28 15.42
C VAL A 328 36.67 -25.78 16.44
N MET A 329 35.38 -25.87 16.13
CA MET A 329 34.28 -25.67 17.08
C MET A 329 34.08 -26.97 17.88
N PRO A 330 34.31 -27.01 19.19
CA PRO A 330 34.02 -28.20 19.99
C PRO A 330 32.50 -28.39 20.12
N ASP A 331 32.02 -29.61 19.89
CA ASP A 331 30.67 -30.01 20.30
C ASP A 331 30.65 -30.15 21.83
N LEU A 332 30.39 -29.04 22.51
CA LEU A 332 30.19 -29.02 23.95
C LEU A 332 28.75 -29.47 24.21
N GLY A 333 28.60 -30.78 24.44
CA GLY A 333 27.33 -31.49 24.46
C GLY A 333 26.27 -30.92 25.41
N GLY A 334 25.01 -31.25 25.10
CA GLY A 334 23.81 -30.79 25.77
C GLY A 334 22.72 -30.46 24.74
N ASN A 335 21.45 -30.61 25.11
CA ASN A 335 20.32 -30.22 24.28
C ASN A 335 19.63 -28.99 24.88
N ILE A 336 19.26 -28.03 24.04
CA ILE A 336 18.36 -26.95 24.46
C ILE A 336 17.03 -27.60 24.87
N VAL A 337 16.56 -27.30 26.08
CA VAL A 337 15.23 -27.73 26.54
C VAL A 337 14.23 -26.67 26.13
N VAL A 338 13.24 -27.06 25.32
CA VAL A 338 12.19 -26.15 24.89
C VAL A 338 10.91 -26.43 25.67
N THR A 339 10.39 -25.39 26.32
CA THR A 339 9.04 -25.42 26.90
C THR A 339 8.19 -24.36 26.22
N ALA A 340 6.90 -24.62 26.06
CA ALA A 340 5.98 -23.73 25.35
C ALA A 340 4.78 -23.41 26.23
N GLN A 341 4.40 -22.14 26.29
CA GLN A 341 3.27 -21.68 27.09
C GLN A 341 2.56 -20.52 26.38
N GLY A 342 1.23 -20.54 26.37
CA GLY A 342 0.45 -19.34 26.02
C GLY A 342 0.71 -18.24 27.04
N VAL A 343 0.89 -16.99 26.60
CA VAL A 343 1.19 -15.86 27.51
C VAL A 343 0.08 -15.64 28.54
N ASP A 344 -1.16 -15.94 28.17
CA ASP A 344 -2.34 -15.89 29.03
C ASP A 344 -2.51 -17.12 29.94
N GLY A 345 -1.62 -18.11 29.85
CA GLY A 345 -1.68 -19.35 30.61
C GLY A 345 -2.82 -20.31 30.22
N THR A 346 -3.58 -20.03 29.15
CA THR A 346 -4.72 -20.87 28.74
C THR A 346 -4.52 -21.47 27.34
N GLY A 347 -5.16 -22.59 27.05
CA GLY A 347 -5.23 -23.16 25.68
C GLY A 347 -6.41 -22.62 24.85
N ASN A 348 -7.24 -21.73 25.42
CA ASN A 348 -8.45 -21.25 24.77
C ASN A 348 -8.13 -20.25 23.67
N ALA A 349 -8.69 -20.46 22.48
CA ALA A 349 -8.59 -19.53 21.36
C ALA A 349 -9.96 -18.95 21.02
N TYR A 350 -9.97 -17.68 20.61
CA TYR A 350 -11.14 -16.97 20.12
C TYR A 350 -10.89 -16.64 18.65
N ASP A 351 -11.91 -16.82 17.83
CA ASP A 351 -11.89 -16.40 16.43
C ASP A 351 -11.49 -14.91 16.30
N GLY A 352 -10.63 -14.57 15.33
CA GLY A 352 -10.22 -13.18 15.05
C GLY A 352 -9.39 -12.49 16.14
N VAL A 353 -9.04 -13.18 17.24
CA VAL A 353 -8.20 -12.65 18.33
C VAL A 353 -6.79 -13.22 18.20
N MET A 354 -5.78 -12.35 18.25
CA MET A 354 -4.39 -12.79 18.28
C MET A 354 -4.06 -13.43 19.64
N LYS A 355 -3.36 -14.56 19.60
CA LYS A 355 -2.79 -15.21 20.78
C LYS A 355 -1.27 -15.20 20.71
N LEU A 356 -0.65 -14.92 21.85
CA LEU A 356 0.80 -14.93 21.99
C LEU A 356 1.25 -16.22 22.67
N VAL A 357 2.29 -16.83 22.11
CA VAL A 357 2.88 -18.08 22.59
C VAL A 357 4.36 -17.84 22.86
N ASN A 358 4.82 -18.13 24.07
CA ASN A 358 6.23 -18.06 24.44
C ASN A 358 6.83 -19.47 24.39
N PHE A 359 7.87 -19.62 23.59
CA PHE A 359 8.78 -20.77 23.62
C PHE A 359 10.02 -20.37 24.43
N ASN A 360 10.15 -20.94 25.62
CA ASN A 360 11.30 -20.76 26.49
C ASN A 360 12.35 -21.82 26.13
N LEU A 361 13.50 -21.36 25.67
CA LEU A 361 14.66 -22.12 25.25
C LEU A 361 15.69 -22.09 26.38
N THR A 362 15.74 -23.12 27.21
CA THR A 362 16.73 -23.24 28.29
C THR A 362 18.00 -23.85 27.73
N VAL A 363 19.08 -23.07 27.73
CA VAL A 363 20.35 -23.45 27.14
C VAL A 363 21.26 -24.03 28.24
N PRO A 364 21.77 -25.26 28.10
CA PRO A 364 22.57 -25.89 29.14
C PRO A 364 23.96 -25.26 29.28
N ALA A 365 24.56 -25.44 30.46
CA ALA A 365 25.90 -24.93 30.72
C ALA A 365 26.95 -25.52 29.76
N GLY A 366 27.78 -24.66 29.18
CA GLY A 366 28.83 -25.04 28.23
C GLY A 366 28.37 -25.15 26.77
N TYR A 367 27.09 -24.98 26.48
CA TYR A 367 26.53 -25.06 25.13
C TYR A 367 27.15 -24.05 24.14
N GLY A 368 27.36 -24.47 22.89
CA GLY A 368 27.86 -23.60 21.81
C GLY A 368 27.63 -24.17 20.41
N LYS A 369 26.49 -23.88 19.78
CA LYS A 369 26.13 -24.37 18.42
C LYS A 369 25.29 -23.35 17.65
N GLU A 370 25.19 -23.53 16.34
CA GLU A 370 24.20 -22.81 15.50
C GLU A 370 22.79 -23.36 15.69
N VAL A 371 21.85 -22.45 15.92
CA VAL A 371 20.46 -22.78 16.22
C VAL A 371 19.54 -22.12 15.20
N THR A 372 18.73 -22.94 14.55
CA THR A 372 17.59 -22.50 13.75
C THR A 372 16.34 -23.07 14.40
N ALA A 373 15.34 -22.22 14.64
CA ALA A 373 14.05 -22.67 15.12
C ALA A 373 13.02 -22.61 13.99
N THR A 374 12.34 -23.73 13.76
CA THR A 374 11.32 -23.89 12.74
C THR A 374 9.97 -24.05 13.43
N ILE A 375 9.13 -23.04 13.29
CA ILE A 375 7.77 -23.01 13.82
C ILE A 375 6.85 -23.59 12.75
N THR A 376 6.03 -24.57 13.14
CA THR A 376 5.09 -25.24 12.24
C THR A 376 3.67 -25.10 12.75
N ASN A 377 2.77 -24.71 11.85
CA ASN A 377 1.33 -24.80 12.01
C ASN A 377 0.80 -25.91 11.07
N ASN A 378 0.21 -26.95 11.66
CA ASN A 378 -0.32 -28.12 10.94
C ASN A 378 -1.72 -27.92 10.33
N ALA A 379 -2.37 -26.77 10.57
CA ALA A 379 -3.70 -26.47 10.07
C ALA A 379 -3.83 -24.98 9.70
N ALA A 380 -3.31 -24.61 8.52
CA ALA A 380 -3.36 -23.23 8.01
C ALA A 380 -4.79 -22.66 7.86
N SER A 381 -5.81 -23.54 7.79
CA SER A 381 -7.22 -23.17 7.75
C SER A 381 -7.82 -22.76 9.12
N VAL A 382 -7.13 -23.04 10.23
CA VAL A 382 -7.62 -22.77 11.60
C VAL A 382 -6.98 -21.51 12.19
N PHE A 383 -5.68 -21.28 11.96
CA PHE A 383 -5.01 -20.05 12.34
C PHE A 383 -3.86 -19.73 11.40
N THR A 384 -3.40 -18.48 11.42
CA THR A 384 -2.21 -18.03 10.69
C THR A 384 -1.13 -17.52 11.64
N ILE A 385 0.14 -17.87 11.36
CA ILE A 385 1.30 -17.34 12.07
C ILE A 385 1.56 -15.92 11.57
N CYS A 386 1.49 -14.93 12.45
CA CYS A 386 1.65 -13.52 12.09
C CYS A 386 3.10 -13.05 12.22
N PHE A 387 3.78 -13.44 13.30
CA PHE A 387 5.18 -13.10 13.53
C PHE A 387 5.84 -14.09 14.49
N ALA A 388 7.17 -14.13 14.47
CA ALA A 388 7.98 -14.73 15.52
C ALA A 388 9.21 -13.87 15.78
N ALA A 389 9.53 -13.67 17.05
CA ALA A 389 10.69 -12.89 17.46
C ALA A 389 11.17 -13.29 18.85
N VAL A 390 12.49 -13.20 19.06
CA VAL A 390 13.05 -13.32 20.40
C VAL A 390 12.75 -12.04 21.15
N ILE A 391 12.12 -12.16 22.33
CA ILE A 391 11.74 -11.01 23.17
C ILE A 391 12.60 -10.92 24.44
N PHE A 392 13.33 -11.98 24.77
CA PHE A 392 14.22 -12.03 25.93
C PHE A 392 15.39 -12.99 25.67
N ALA A 393 16.57 -12.62 26.15
CA ALA A 393 17.72 -13.49 26.26
C ALA A 393 18.40 -13.24 27.61
N GLY A 394 18.56 -14.28 28.40
CA GLY A 394 19.15 -14.22 29.73
C GLY A 394 20.63 -13.82 29.72
N GLN A 395 21.15 -13.37 30.87
CA GLN A 395 22.53 -12.87 30.95
C GLN A 395 23.60 -13.91 30.60
N ASN A 396 23.31 -15.21 30.80
CA ASN A 396 24.22 -16.30 30.50
C ASN A 396 24.26 -16.65 29.00
N LEU A 397 23.45 -15.97 28.18
CA LEU A 397 23.40 -16.09 26.72
C LEU A 397 23.90 -14.78 26.05
N PRO A 398 25.15 -14.36 26.30
CA PRO A 398 25.63 -13.02 25.98
C PRO A 398 25.65 -12.70 24.48
N CYS A 399 25.62 -13.72 23.62
CA CYS A 399 25.70 -13.58 22.17
C CYS A 399 24.35 -13.72 21.46
N LEU A 400 23.26 -14.02 22.19
CA LEU A 400 21.91 -14.03 21.63
C LEU A 400 21.23 -12.71 21.94
N ILE A 401 20.93 -11.91 20.92
CA ILE A 401 20.41 -10.55 21.11
C ILE A 401 19.07 -10.42 20.37
N PRO A 402 17.95 -10.19 21.09
CA PRO A 402 16.58 -10.12 20.55
C PRO A 402 16.36 -9.40 19.20
N PRO A 403 16.96 -8.20 18.95
CA PRO A 403 16.75 -7.43 17.73
C PRO A 403 17.37 -8.03 16.46
N GLN A 404 18.25 -9.02 16.59
CA GLN A 404 19.06 -9.58 15.49
C GLN A 404 18.42 -10.80 14.82
N VAL A 405 17.32 -11.29 15.38
CA VAL A 405 16.70 -12.54 14.94
C VAL A 405 15.79 -12.24 13.75
N ILE A 406 16.29 -12.56 12.55
CA ILE A 406 15.57 -12.42 11.29
C ILE A 406 14.55 -13.57 11.19
N SER A 407 13.26 -13.24 11.19
CA SER A 407 12.19 -14.18 10.83
C SER A 407 11.93 -14.10 9.33
N ASN A 408 12.29 -15.16 8.61
CA ASN A 408 11.87 -15.33 7.22
C ASN A 408 10.61 -16.21 7.23
N LEU A 409 9.47 -15.62 6.87
CA LEU A 409 8.25 -16.39 6.62
C LEU A 409 8.35 -17.03 5.24
N THR A 410 8.38 -18.36 5.20
CA THR A 410 8.31 -19.13 3.95
C THR A 410 7.01 -19.94 3.97
N VAL A 411 5.95 -19.42 3.36
CA VAL A 411 4.67 -20.15 3.24
C VAL A 411 4.87 -21.29 2.25
N ASN A 412 4.95 -22.54 2.73
CA ASN A 412 5.37 -23.65 1.88
C ASN A 412 4.20 -24.42 1.23
N THR A 413 2.96 -24.37 1.73
CA THR A 413 1.78 -25.01 1.07
C THR A 413 0.43 -24.47 1.57
N ALA A 414 -0.66 -24.74 0.84
CA ALA A 414 -2.04 -24.36 1.21
C ALA A 414 -2.59 -25.02 2.50
N THR A 415 -1.89 -26.02 3.07
CA THR A 415 -2.32 -26.79 4.25
C THR A 415 -1.46 -26.58 5.49
N GLN A 416 -0.21 -26.10 5.33
CA GLN A 416 0.76 -25.95 6.41
C GLN A 416 1.52 -24.63 6.28
N GLN A 417 1.66 -23.90 7.41
CA GLN A 417 2.53 -22.72 7.47
C GLN A 417 3.80 -23.06 8.25
N VAL A 418 4.94 -22.64 7.72
CA VAL A 418 6.25 -22.84 8.35
C VAL A 418 6.95 -21.48 8.44
N MET A 419 7.48 -21.15 9.62
CA MET A 419 8.28 -19.95 9.84
C MET A 419 9.62 -20.36 10.43
N SER A 420 10.72 -19.91 9.81
CA SER A 420 12.07 -20.20 10.29
C SER A 420 12.69 -18.95 10.92
N VAL A 421 13.25 -19.15 12.10
CA VAL A 421 13.84 -18.12 12.95
C VAL A 421 15.31 -18.49 13.16
N GLN A 422 16.20 -17.66 12.63
CA GLN A 422 17.64 -17.90 12.69
C GLN A 422 18.24 -17.24 13.95
N PHE A 423 18.66 -18.05 14.93
CA PHE A 423 19.32 -17.55 16.15
C PHE A 423 20.83 -17.36 15.94
N GLY A 424 21.39 -17.91 14.84
CA GLY A 424 22.83 -17.99 14.64
C GLY A 424 23.48 -18.89 15.68
N SER A 425 24.77 -18.70 15.98
CA SER A 425 25.42 -19.50 17.02
C SER A 425 25.13 -18.98 18.44
N VAL A 426 24.35 -19.77 19.18
CA VAL A 426 23.98 -19.56 20.59
C VAL A 426 25.06 -20.17 21.46
N CYS A 427 25.52 -19.41 22.45
CA CYS A 427 26.65 -19.79 23.29
C CYS A 427 26.35 -19.48 24.76
N TYR A 428 26.62 -20.43 25.63
CA TYR A 428 26.44 -20.30 27.07
C TYR A 428 27.72 -19.83 27.75
N ARG A 429 27.59 -18.88 28.67
CA ARG A 429 28.63 -18.57 29.65
C ARG A 429 27.98 -18.12 30.95
N GLN A 430 28.32 -18.80 32.04
CA GLN A 430 27.80 -18.44 33.36
C GLN A 430 28.39 -17.10 33.82
N PHE A 431 27.57 -16.07 33.87
CA PHE A 431 27.85 -14.78 34.52
C PHE A 431 27.08 -14.66 35.84
N THR A 432 25.89 -15.26 35.91
CA THR A 432 25.04 -15.29 37.11
C THR A 432 24.69 -16.73 37.46
N ASN A 433 24.35 -16.96 38.74
CA ASN A 433 23.83 -18.24 39.20
C ASN A 433 22.29 -18.33 39.10
N ASN A 434 21.66 -17.37 38.41
CA ASN A 434 20.21 -17.34 38.25
C ASN A 434 19.82 -18.15 37.02
N SER A 435 19.00 -19.20 37.20
CA SER A 435 18.56 -20.05 36.11
C SER A 435 17.69 -19.33 35.07
N PHE A 436 17.06 -18.21 35.42
CA PHE A 436 16.34 -17.37 34.45
C PHE A 436 17.29 -16.73 33.42
N ASP A 437 18.57 -16.55 33.78
CA ASP A 437 19.59 -16.02 32.87
C ASP A 437 20.09 -17.07 31.87
N ASP A 438 19.70 -18.34 32.01
CA ASP A 438 20.00 -19.43 31.08
C ASP A 438 18.97 -19.57 29.94
N VAL A 439 17.91 -18.74 29.95
CA VAL A 439 16.74 -18.88 29.08
C VAL A 439 16.70 -17.81 27.99
N ALA A 440 16.32 -18.20 26.78
CA ALA A 440 15.86 -17.30 25.73
C ALA A 440 14.37 -17.49 25.47
N VAL A 441 13.60 -16.41 25.26
CA VAL A 441 12.16 -16.48 25.00
C VAL A 441 11.87 -16.06 23.56
N LEU A 442 11.40 -17.02 22.77
CA LEU A 442 10.86 -16.80 21.43
C LEU A 442 9.35 -16.64 21.52
N GLN A 443 8.84 -15.45 21.21
CA GLN A 443 7.41 -15.18 21.17
C GLN A 443 6.89 -15.31 19.75
N VAL A 444 5.77 -16.03 19.60
CA VAL A 444 5.06 -16.24 18.34
C VAL A 444 3.65 -15.71 18.48
N GLY A 445 3.22 -14.85 17.55
CA GLY A 445 1.85 -14.39 17.44
C GLY A 445 1.07 -15.20 16.41
N VAL A 446 -0.08 -15.73 16.81
CA VAL A 446 -0.99 -16.48 15.93
C VAL A 446 -2.38 -15.84 15.93
N MET A 447 -3.05 -15.77 14.78
CA MET A 447 -4.41 -15.27 14.66
C MET A 447 -5.34 -16.37 14.17
N PHE A 448 -6.42 -16.62 14.90
CA PHE A 448 -7.38 -17.67 14.58
C PHE A 448 -8.38 -17.20 13.51
N LEU A 449 -8.70 -18.12 12.61
CA LEU A 449 -9.68 -17.94 11.54
C LEU A 449 -11.05 -18.49 11.99
N PRO A 450 -12.17 -18.04 11.38
CA PRO A 450 -13.52 -18.43 11.76
C PRO A 450 -13.77 -19.93 11.59
N SER A 451 -13.54 -20.71 12.66
CA SER A 451 -13.51 -22.18 12.60
C SER A 451 -13.83 -22.83 13.96
N MET A 452 -14.93 -22.41 14.60
CA MET A 452 -15.36 -22.95 15.90
C MET A 452 -15.33 -24.47 15.99
N GLY A 453 -14.83 -25.00 17.11
CA GLY A 453 -14.69 -26.44 17.34
C GLY A 453 -13.46 -27.09 16.70
N SER A 454 -12.70 -26.33 15.89
CA SER A 454 -11.45 -26.81 15.30
C SER A 454 -10.30 -26.80 16.30
N THR A 455 -9.44 -27.81 16.19
CA THR A 455 -8.18 -27.90 16.92
C THR A 455 -7.01 -27.74 15.96
N ALA A 456 -5.99 -27.02 16.40
CA ALA A 456 -4.77 -26.85 15.63
C ALA A 456 -3.56 -26.78 16.56
N THR A 457 -2.40 -27.12 16.04
CA THR A 457 -1.21 -27.31 16.85
C THR A 457 -0.06 -26.46 16.32
N LEU A 458 0.52 -25.66 17.22
CA LEU A 458 1.76 -24.94 16.97
C LEU A 458 2.92 -25.72 17.59
N SER A 459 3.92 -26.06 16.79
CA SER A 459 5.13 -26.73 17.27
C SER A 459 6.38 -25.95 16.89
N LEU A 460 7.43 -26.10 17.71
CA LEU A 460 8.76 -25.57 17.44
C LEU A 460 9.72 -26.75 17.32
N ALA A 461 10.49 -26.81 16.24
CA ALA A 461 11.59 -27.74 16.06
C ALA A 461 12.92 -26.99 15.94
N LEU A 462 13.96 -27.46 16.63
CA LEU A 462 15.31 -26.92 16.50
C LEU A 462 16.16 -27.80 15.57
N THR A 463 16.83 -27.20 14.58
CA THR A 463 17.62 -27.93 13.56
C THR A 463 18.94 -28.49 14.10
N GLU A 464 19.31 -28.23 15.36
CA GLU A 464 20.57 -28.72 15.93
C GLU A 464 20.55 -30.20 16.33
N ASN A 465 19.38 -30.81 16.63
CA ASN A 465 19.28 -32.16 17.22
C ASN A 465 17.89 -32.85 17.11
N SER A 466 17.00 -32.41 16.22
CA SER A 466 15.61 -32.92 16.15
C SER A 466 14.83 -32.78 17.47
N VAL A 467 15.22 -31.85 18.35
CA VAL A 467 14.49 -31.56 19.58
C VAL A 467 13.25 -30.77 19.19
N VAL A 468 12.09 -31.41 19.33
CA VAL A 468 10.78 -30.80 19.09
C VAL A 468 10.19 -30.43 20.44
N ALA A 469 9.85 -29.15 20.62
CA ALA A 469 9.09 -28.72 21.77
C ALA A 469 7.76 -29.47 21.81
N ALA A 470 7.24 -29.74 23.01
CA ALA A 470 5.90 -30.28 23.13
C ALA A 470 4.92 -29.37 22.38
N PRO A 471 4.12 -29.90 21.43
CA PRO A 471 3.20 -29.09 20.65
C PRO A 471 2.22 -28.33 21.56
N VAL A 472 1.99 -27.05 21.27
CA VAL A 472 0.91 -26.29 21.91
C VAL A 472 -0.35 -26.47 21.07
N THR A 473 -1.32 -27.22 21.60
CA THR A 473 -2.62 -27.40 20.97
C THR A 473 -3.56 -26.28 21.38
N PHE A 474 -4.13 -25.61 20.40
CA PHE A 474 -5.19 -24.62 20.56
C PHE A 474 -6.51 -25.23 20.14
N THR A 475 -7.54 -25.00 20.95
CA THR A 475 -8.92 -25.33 20.59
C THR A 475 -9.69 -24.01 20.47
N VAL A 476 -10.31 -23.77 19.32
CA VAL A 476 -11.20 -22.62 19.14
C VAL A 476 -12.52 -22.94 19.85
N THR A 477 -12.62 -22.52 21.12
CA THR A 477 -13.73 -22.90 22.00
C THR A 477 -14.88 -21.90 21.99
N LYS A 478 -14.66 -20.67 21.48
CA LYS A 478 -15.64 -19.57 21.53
C LYS A 478 -15.52 -18.63 20.32
N LEU A 479 -16.64 -17.99 19.96
CA LEU A 479 -16.67 -16.89 18.99
C LEU A 479 -15.97 -15.64 19.55
N SER A 480 -15.49 -14.79 18.65
CA SER A 480 -14.88 -13.47 18.95
C SER A 480 -15.78 -12.59 19.84
N THR A 481 -17.09 -12.69 19.68
CA THR A 481 -18.11 -11.96 20.46
C THR A 481 -18.15 -12.34 21.94
N ALA A 482 -17.61 -13.50 22.31
CA ALA A 482 -17.52 -13.95 23.70
C ALA A 482 -16.17 -13.61 24.36
N TYR A 483 -15.24 -13.01 23.61
CA TYR A 483 -14.00 -12.48 24.18
C TYR A 483 -14.32 -11.17 24.90
N SER A 484 -14.17 -11.16 26.22
CA SER A 484 -14.12 -9.91 26.98
C SER A 484 -12.66 -9.67 27.32
N PRO A 485 -11.98 -8.69 26.68
CA PRO A 485 -10.77 -8.18 27.28
C PRO A 485 -11.17 -7.68 28.68
N GLY A 486 -10.35 -7.93 29.71
CA GLY A 486 -10.55 -7.29 31.01
C GLY A 486 -10.54 -5.76 30.86
N PHE A 487 -10.81 -5.00 31.93
CA PHE A 487 -10.82 -3.53 31.88
C PHE A 487 -9.62 -2.98 31.09
N ILE A 488 -9.87 -2.43 29.90
CA ILE A 488 -8.83 -1.91 29.02
C ILE A 488 -8.49 -0.51 29.50
N ASN A 489 -7.24 -0.32 29.93
CA ASN A 489 -6.75 1.02 30.22
C ASN A 489 -6.60 1.79 28.89
N THR A 490 -7.59 2.63 28.59
CA THR A 490 -7.59 3.52 27.41
C THR A 490 -6.57 4.67 27.50
N THR A 491 -5.84 4.81 28.61
CA THR A 491 -4.76 5.80 28.75
C THR A 491 -3.69 5.52 27.69
N GLY A 492 -3.45 6.50 26.80
CA GLY A 492 -2.49 6.39 25.70
C GLY A 492 -3.11 5.98 24.34
N MET A 493 -4.39 5.63 24.29
CA MET A 493 -5.11 5.54 23.01
C MET A 493 -5.35 6.93 22.45
N MET A 494 -4.96 7.18 21.20
CA MET A 494 -5.09 8.49 20.57
C MET A 494 -5.43 8.35 19.09
N LEU A 495 -6.32 9.21 18.61
CA LEU A 495 -6.64 9.38 17.20
C LEU A 495 -5.98 10.66 16.70
N GLY A 496 -5.21 10.57 15.62
CA GLY A 496 -4.45 11.66 15.02
C GLY A 496 -4.66 11.74 13.51
N LEU A 497 -4.24 12.86 12.91
CA LEU A 497 -4.21 13.04 11.46
C LEU A 497 -2.93 12.44 10.89
N ILE A 498 -2.99 11.80 9.71
CA ILE A 498 -1.77 11.35 9.00
C ILE A 498 -0.93 12.57 8.59
N ASN A 499 -1.57 13.63 8.09
CA ASN A 499 -0.92 14.91 7.80
C ASN A 499 -1.66 16.05 8.50
N ASN A 500 -0.93 16.92 9.20
CA ASN A 500 -1.45 18.16 9.80
C ASN A 500 -1.63 19.31 8.79
N GLY A 501 -1.60 19.01 7.48
CA GLY A 501 -1.75 20.00 6.41
C GLY A 501 -3.20 20.25 6.03
N THR A 502 -3.49 21.42 5.46
CA THR A 502 -4.78 21.72 4.82
C THR A 502 -4.89 20.93 3.51
N TYR A 503 -5.86 20.02 3.44
CA TYR A 503 -6.19 19.31 2.21
C TYR A 503 -7.02 20.25 1.31
N THR A 504 -6.50 20.59 0.15
CA THR A 504 -7.27 21.32 -0.87
C THR A 504 -7.87 20.31 -1.84
N VAL A 505 -9.17 20.36 -2.06
CA VAL A 505 -9.90 19.42 -2.92
C VAL A 505 -10.79 20.18 -3.90
N THR A 506 -10.96 19.63 -5.10
CA THR A 506 -11.88 20.18 -6.12
C THR A 506 -13.09 19.26 -6.27
N PRO A 507 -14.27 19.75 -6.70
CA PRO A 507 -15.38 18.86 -7.06
C PRO A 507 -14.95 17.82 -8.09
N GLY A 508 -15.44 16.59 -7.96
CA GLY A 508 -15.11 15.47 -8.85
C GLY A 508 -13.78 14.77 -8.57
N LEU A 509 -12.97 15.29 -7.64
CA LEU A 509 -11.76 14.63 -7.16
C LEU A 509 -12.14 13.42 -6.29
N ARG A 510 -11.59 12.26 -6.64
CA ARG A 510 -11.61 11.04 -5.83
C ARG A 510 -10.24 10.84 -5.20
N THR A 511 -10.18 10.80 -3.87
CA THR A 511 -8.91 10.78 -3.13
C THR A 511 -9.02 9.99 -1.84
N TRP A 512 -7.88 9.56 -1.32
CA TRP A 512 -7.77 8.86 -0.04
C TRP A 512 -7.42 9.85 1.06
N ILE A 513 -8.17 9.81 2.15
CA ILE A 513 -7.95 10.65 3.33
C ILE A 513 -7.83 9.76 4.55
N GLY A 514 -6.84 10.00 5.41
CA GLY A 514 -6.60 9.09 6.52
C GLY A 514 -6.19 9.70 7.84
N VAL A 515 -6.29 8.82 8.83
CA VAL A 515 -6.06 9.06 10.24
C VAL A 515 -5.15 7.98 10.82
N THR A 516 -4.50 8.28 11.93
CA THR A 516 -3.69 7.34 12.70
C THR A 516 -4.36 7.05 14.03
N PHE A 517 -4.40 5.78 14.44
CA PHE A 517 -4.94 5.37 15.73
C PHE A 517 -3.88 4.63 16.54
N THR A 518 -3.42 5.22 17.63
CA THR A 518 -2.44 4.62 18.53
C THR A 518 -3.12 3.66 19.50
N ILE A 519 -2.66 2.41 19.53
CA ILE A 519 -3.05 1.41 20.53
C ILE A 519 -1.86 1.19 21.46
N PRO A 520 -1.98 1.34 22.80
CA PRO A 520 -0.85 1.15 23.71
C PRO A 520 -0.29 -0.29 23.71
N LYS A 521 0.99 -0.44 24.04
CA LYS A 521 1.65 -1.74 24.22
C LYS A 521 0.86 -2.67 25.16
N GLY A 522 0.69 -3.93 24.74
CA GLY A 522 0.09 -4.99 25.53
C GLY A 522 -1.45 -4.96 25.57
N VAL A 523 -2.07 -4.06 24.80
CA VAL A 523 -3.53 -3.96 24.70
C VAL A 523 -4.04 -4.82 23.54
N THR A 524 -5.07 -5.61 23.82
CA THR A 524 -5.95 -6.25 22.83
C THR A 524 -7.33 -5.64 22.97
N THR A 525 -7.86 -5.04 21.90
CA THR A 525 -9.18 -4.39 21.90
C THR A 525 -9.90 -4.67 20.60
N ASP A 526 -11.23 -4.74 20.64
CA ASP A 526 -12.04 -4.64 19.44
C ASP A 526 -11.91 -3.23 18.87
N VAL A 527 -11.91 -3.12 17.54
CA VAL A 527 -11.83 -1.84 16.83
C VAL A 527 -12.90 -1.80 15.75
N GLU A 528 -13.72 -0.76 15.76
CA GLU A 528 -14.68 -0.44 14.71
C GLU A 528 -14.38 0.97 14.19
N VAL A 529 -14.30 1.10 12.88
CA VAL A 529 -14.01 2.37 12.21
C VAL A 529 -15.26 2.84 11.49
N GLY A 530 -15.61 4.10 11.71
CA GLY A 530 -16.63 4.83 10.99
C GLY A 530 -16.03 6.08 10.34
N VAL A 531 -16.52 6.43 9.16
CA VAL A 531 -16.32 7.74 8.56
C VAL A 531 -17.66 8.31 8.15
N MET A 532 -17.82 9.61 8.36
CA MET A 532 -19.03 10.34 8.07
C MET A 532 -18.65 11.65 7.38
N THR A 533 -19.30 11.93 6.26
CA THR A 533 -19.19 13.18 5.53
C THR A 533 -20.45 14.03 5.79
N PRO A 534 -20.36 15.37 5.68
CA PRO A 534 -21.53 16.18 5.86
C PRO A 534 -22.49 15.97 4.68
N SER A 535 -23.78 16.02 4.96
CA SER A 535 -24.86 16.01 3.97
C SER A 535 -25.86 17.11 4.29
N ASP A 536 -26.48 17.68 3.26
CA ASP A 536 -27.51 18.71 3.38
C ASP A 536 -28.60 18.45 2.36
N SER A 537 -29.86 18.61 2.79
CA SER A 537 -31.03 18.43 1.95
C SER A 537 -31.08 17.08 1.22
N GLY A 538 -30.52 16.02 1.83
CA GLY A 538 -30.47 14.69 1.23
C GLY A 538 -29.38 14.49 0.15
N ARG A 539 -28.37 15.36 0.08
CA ARG A 539 -27.20 15.22 -0.81
C ARG A 539 -25.90 15.30 0.00
N ALA A 540 -24.95 14.42 -0.29
CA ALA A 540 -23.65 14.42 0.38
C ALA A 540 -22.72 15.50 -0.21
N TYR A 541 -21.90 16.15 0.64
CA TYR A 541 -20.81 17.02 0.15
C TYR A 541 -19.62 16.20 -0.37
N ALA A 542 -19.46 14.99 0.14
CA ALA A 542 -18.52 13.99 -0.36
C ALA A 542 -19.10 12.60 -0.14
N THR A 543 -18.95 11.72 -1.13
CA THR A 543 -19.39 10.32 -1.05
C THR A 543 -18.25 9.45 -0.55
N VAL A 544 -18.52 8.48 0.31
CA VAL A 544 -17.50 7.54 0.84
C VAL A 544 -17.66 6.17 0.19
N HIS A 545 -16.60 5.65 -0.44
CA HIS A 545 -16.63 4.39 -1.18
C HIS A 545 -16.01 3.20 -0.47
N GLY A 546 -15.02 3.41 0.39
CA GLY A 546 -14.31 2.29 1.02
C GLY A 546 -13.25 2.71 2.03
N PHE A 547 -12.67 1.73 2.70
CA PHE A 547 -11.50 1.89 3.56
C PHE A 547 -10.32 1.08 3.03
N ARG A 548 -9.11 1.56 3.32
CA ARG A 548 -7.88 0.78 3.17
C ARG A 548 -6.94 1.04 4.35
N PHE A 549 -6.07 0.07 4.58
CA PHE A 549 -4.91 0.25 5.45
C PHE A 549 -3.73 0.69 4.61
N VAL A 550 -2.84 1.50 5.18
CA VAL A 550 -1.60 1.90 4.53
C VAL A 550 -0.50 0.90 4.92
N PRO A 551 -0.14 -0.06 4.06
CA PRO A 551 0.93 -1.02 4.37
C PRO A 551 2.29 -0.31 4.39
N GLY A 552 3.17 -0.76 5.29
CA GLY A 552 4.62 -0.56 5.15
C GLY A 552 5.25 0.67 5.84
N LEU A 553 4.51 1.50 6.58
CA LEU A 553 5.10 2.72 7.16
C LEU A 553 5.18 2.77 8.69
N ALA A 554 4.31 2.09 9.45
CA ALA A 554 4.15 2.43 10.88
C ALA A 554 3.22 1.49 11.67
N SER A 555 3.47 0.17 11.77
CA SER A 555 2.60 -0.71 12.60
C SER A 555 3.31 -1.98 13.10
N ARG A 556 4.63 -1.93 13.37
CA ARG A 556 5.42 -3.13 13.71
C ARG A 556 4.91 -3.87 14.95
N ASN A 557 4.19 -3.18 15.83
CA ASN A 557 3.62 -3.78 17.03
C ASN A 557 2.20 -4.33 16.82
N LEU A 558 1.54 -4.06 15.70
CA LEU A 558 0.16 -4.51 15.41
C LEU A 558 0.18 -5.78 14.54
N GLY A 559 0.77 -6.83 15.09
CA GLY A 559 1.48 -7.90 14.36
C GLY A 559 0.79 -8.68 13.24
N CYS A 560 -0.55 -8.68 13.09
CA CYS A 560 -1.22 -9.44 12.01
C CYS A 560 -1.70 -8.57 10.82
N LEU A 561 -1.70 -7.24 10.96
CA LEU A 561 -2.19 -6.33 9.92
C LEU A 561 -1.21 -6.21 8.72
N LEU A 562 0.08 -6.45 8.96
CA LEU A 562 1.15 -6.19 7.99
C LEU A 562 1.21 -7.18 6.82
N GLN A 563 0.71 -8.41 6.97
CA GLN A 563 0.90 -9.47 5.95
C GLN A 563 -0.39 -9.97 5.32
N ASN A 564 -1.55 -9.79 5.98
CA ASN A 564 -2.82 -10.36 5.54
C ASN A 564 -3.98 -9.36 5.66
N CYS A 565 -3.85 -8.16 5.09
CA CYS A 565 -4.96 -7.21 4.96
C CYS A 565 -6.20 -7.85 4.27
N SER A 566 -6.02 -8.92 3.48
CA SER A 566 -7.09 -9.70 2.86
C SER A 566 -7.98 -10.50 3.84
N LEU A 567 -7.53 -10.70 5.09
CA LEU A 567 -8.30 -11.40 6.13
C LEU A 567 -9.30 -10.49 6.84
N TYR A 568 -9.05 -9.18 6.86
CA TYR A 568 -10.05 -8.21 7.26
C TYR A 568 -10.96 -8.01 6.06
N LYS A 569 -12.07 -8.75 6.01
CA LYS A 569 -13.20 -8.43 5.15
C LYS A 569 -14.06 -7.44 5.91
N PRO A 570 -13.83 -6.11 5.79
CA PRO A 570 -14.67 -5.14 6.44
C PRO A 570 -16.11 -5.43 6.02
N SER A 571 -17.00 -5.68 6.99
CA SER A 571 -18.44 -5.62 6.71
C SER A 571 -18.75 -4.15 6.50
N ILE A 572 -18.63 -3.73 5.24
CA ILE A 572 -18.88 -2.36 4.85
C ILE A 572 -20.40 -2.16 4.93
N ILE A 573 -20.84 -1.47 5.96
CA ILE A 573 -22.22 -1.00 6.03
C ILE A 573 -22.21 0.42 5.46
N GLN A 574 -22.66 0.53 4.22
CA GLN A 574 -22.99 1.81 3.60
C GLN A 574 -24.38 2.22 4.08
N ASN A 575 -24.44 3.30 4.85
CA ASN A 575 -25.70 3.89 5.25
C ASN A 575 -25.74 5.32 4.69
N SER A 576 -26.88 5.69 4.11
CA SER A 576 -27.31 7.08 4.09
C SER A 576 -27.72 7.48 5.51
N SER A 577 -27.35 8.67 5.97
CA SER A 577 -27.71 9.24 7.28
C SER A 577 -29.06 8.76 7.85
N LEU A 578 -29.03 8.38 9.14
CA LEU A 578 -30.20 8.01 9.94
C LEU A 578 -31.21 9.16 10.15
N SER A 579 -30.89 10.40 9.74
CA SER A 579 -31.75 11.58 9.98
C SER A 579 -32.53 12.06 8.75
N MET A 580 -32.08 11.80 7.52
CA MET A 580 -32.80 12.13 6.28
C MET A 580 -32.43 11.15 5.16
N PRO A 581 -33.41 10.57 4.43
CA PRO A 581 -33.11 9.71 3.29
C PRO A 581 -32.37 10.51 2.21
N MET A 582 -31.27 9.97 1.69
CA MET A 582 -30.58 10.55 0.53
C MET A 582 -31.54 10.62 -0.65
N ILE A 583 -31.45 11.69 -1.43
CA ILE A 583 -32.24 11.87 -2.66
C ILE A 583 -31.88 10.79 -3.69
N HIS A 584 -30.66 10.24 -3.62
CA HIS A 584 -30.17 9.25 -4.56
C HIS A 584 -29.32 8.14 -3.88
N PRO A 585 -29.53 6.86 -4.22
CA PRO A 585 -28.87 5.73 -3.56
C PRO A 585 -27.39 5.55 -3.91
N SER A 586 -26.88 6.24 -4.94
CA SER A 586 -25.46 6.18 -5.29
C SER A 586 -24.55 7.03 -4.38
N GLN A 587 -25.13 7.90 -3.56
CA GLN A 587 -24.41 8.72 -2.60
C GLN A 587 -24.50 8.10 -1.20
N THR A 588 -23.33 7.88 -0.61
CA THR A 588 -23.13 7.33 0.72
C THR A 588 -22.37 8.34 1.57
N ASP A 589 -22.98 8.84 2.63
CA ASP A 589 -22.36 9.80 3.55
C ASP A 589 -21.72 9.13 4.78
N THR A 590 -22.13 7.90 5.09
CA THR A 590 -21.62 7.14 6.23
C THR A 590 -21.12 5.77 5.80
N LEU A 591 -19.93 5.42 6.29
CA LEU A 591 -19.33 4.11 6.10
C LEU A 591 -18.81 3.59 7.45
N THR A 592 -19.26 2.41 7.87
CA THR A 592 -18.68 1.73 9.04
C THR A 592 -18.10 0.37 8.68
N SER A 593 -17.10 -0.04 9.44
CA SER A 593 -16.35 -1.27 9.25
C SER A 593 -15.80 -1.78 10.58
N SER A 594 -16.15 -3.00 10.96
CA SER A 594 -15.53 -3.68 12.10
C SER A 594 -14.19 -4.32 11.70
N LEU A 595 -13.15 -4.05 12.49
CA LEU A 595 -11.81 -4.62 12.35
C LEU A 595 -11.56 -5.78 13.33
N LEU A 596 -12.61 -6.29 13.97
CA LEU A 596 -12.50 -7.31 15.03
C LEU A 596 -11.47 -6.87 16.09
N TYR A 597 -10.60 -7.77 16.53
CA TYR A 597 -9.63 -7.50 17.58
C TYR A 597 -8.25 -7.16 17.03
N ILE A 598 -7.67 -6.09 17.56
CA ILE A 598 -6.30 -5.67 17.28
C ILE A 598 -5.48 -5.79 18.55
N THR A 599 -4.33 -6.46 18.46
CA THR A 599 -3.39 -6.66 19.56
C THR A 599 -2.10 -5.88 19.27
N ASN A 600 -1.75 -4.97 20.18
CA ASN A 600 -0.42 -4.39 20.21
C ASN A 600 0.53 -5.27 21.04
N THR A 601 1.47 -5.90 20.36
CA THR A 601 2.43 -6.85 20.93
C THR A 601 3.63 -6.18 21.60
N GLY A 602 3.87 -4.89 21.30
CA GLY A 602 5.04 -4.15 21.74
C GLY A 602 6.36 -4.71 21.21
N LEU A 603 6.36 -5.39 20.06
CA LEU A 603 7.51 -6.09 19.52
C LEU A 603 8.76 -5.20 19.39
N SER A 604 8.61 -4.02 18.79
CA SER A 604 9.67 -3.03 18.60
C SER A 604 10.23 -2.49 19.91
N TYR A 605 9.46 -2.50 21.01
CA TYR A 605 9.98 -2.19 22.34
C TYR A 605 10.96 -3.26 22.81
N TYR A 606 10.66 -4.54 22.59
CA TYR A 606 11.58 -5.64 22.93
C TYR A 606 12.82 -5.62 22.04
N GLN A 607 12.67 -5.18 20.79
CA GLN A 607 13.76 -5.06 19.82
C GLN A 607 14.52 -3.71 19.92
N HIS A 608 14.12 -2.80 20.81
CA HIS A 608 14.71 -1.45 20.95
C HIS A 608 14.80 -0.68 19.62
N SER A 609 13.88 -0.98 18.70
CA SER A 609 13.70 -0.33 17.41
C SER A 609 12.43 0.52 17.39
N TYR A 610 11.85 0.75 18.58
CA TYR A 610 10.59 1.44 18.77
C TYR A 610 10.59 2.82 18.14
N GLN A 611 9.61 3.02 17.28
CA GLN A 611 9.15 4.32 16.83
C GLN A 611 7.70 4.52 17.27
N VAL A 612 7.29 5.77 17.53
CA VAL A 612 5.90 6.08 17.92
C VAL A 612 4.90 5.52 16.90
N GLN A 613 5.30 5.55 15.63
CA GLN A 613 4.66 4.93 14.50
C GLN A 613 4.35 3.45 14.70
N ASP A 614 5.20 2.66 15.36
CA ASP A 614 5.02 1.21 15.47
C ASP A 614 3.75 0.78 16.22
N ASP A 615 3.21 1.67 17.06
CA ASP A 615 1.97 1.49 17.83
C ASP A 615 0.72 2.01 17.10
N GLN A 616 0.86 2.54 15.88
CA GLN A 616 -0.21 3.21 15.16
C GLN A 616 -0.85 2.32 14.11
N LEU A 617 -2.17 2.39 13.98
CA LEU A 617 -2.94 1.87 12.87
C LEU A 617 -3.23 3.01 11.90
N TRP A 618 -2.86 2.86 10.63
CA TRP A 618 -3.07 3.89 9.60
C TRP A 618 -4.25 3.49 8.72
N ILE A 619 -5.31 4.28 8.78
CA ILE A 619 -6.58 4.02 8.09
C ILE A 619 -6.87 5.16 7.13
N GLU A 620 -7.19 4.83 5.89
CA GLU A 620 -7.63 5.79 4.88
C GLU A 620 -9.03 5.43 4.37
N ALA A 621 -9.86 6.44 4.17
CA ALA A 621 -11.15 6.33 3.49
C ALA A 621 -11.05 6.89 2.06
N ASP A 622 -11.65 6.19 1.10
CA ASP A 622 -11.82 6.65 -0.28
C ASP A 622 -13.03 7.55 -0.36
N ILE A 623 -12.80 8.81 -0.69
CA ILE A 623 -13.84 9.84 -0.78
C ILE A 623 -13.91 10.43 -2.18
N TRP A 624 -15.12 10.78 -2.60
CA TRP A 624 -15.37 11.47 -3.87
C TRP A 624 -16.14 12.76 -3.62
N ILE A 625 -15.53 13.90 -3.91
CA ILE A 625 -16.10 15.22 -3.62
C ILE A 625 -17.22 15.56 -4.61
N ALA A 626 -18.40 15.92 -4.10
CA ALA A 626 -19.56 16.30 -4.92
C ALA A 626 -19.52 17.78 -5.35
N ASP A 627 -20.23 18.13 -6.43
CA ASP A 627 -20.48 19.55 -6.80
C ASP A 627 -21.75 20.05 -6.09
N HIS A 628 -21.70 20.08 -4.75
CA HIS A 628 -22.85 20.45 -3.94
C HIS A 628 -23.23 21.95 -4.15
N PRO A 629 -24.51 22.30 -4.35
CA PRO A 629 -24.95 23.67 -4.66
C PRO A 629 -24.72 24.64 -3.49
N ASN A 630 -24.81 24.14 -2.26
CA ASN A 630 -24.58 24.95 -1.04
C ASN A 630 -23.08 25.06 -0.67
N ALA A 631 -22.19 24.39 -1.40
CA ALA A 631 -20.75 24.46 -1.16
C ALA A 631 -20.11 25.58 -2.00
N THR A 632 -19.73 26.69 -1.36
CA THR A 632 -19.03 27.80 -2.02
C THR A 632 -17.52 27.54 -2.14
N ASN A 633 -16.84 28.29 -3.02
CA ASN A 633 -15.37 28.29 -3.05
C ASN A 633 -14.79 28.67 -1.67
N GLY A 634 -13.78 27.95 -1.20
CA GLY A 634 -13.17 28.13 0.11
C GLY A 634 -13.97 27.53 1.28
N ALA A 635 -15.11 26.90 1.03
CA ALA A 635 -15.88 26.21 2.07
C ALA A 635 -15.08 25.04 2.67
N THR A 636 -15.26 24.79 3.97
CA THR A 636 -14.64 23.65 4.65
C THR A 636 -15.61 22.47 4.71
N ILE A 637 -15.23 21.35 4.09
CA ILE A 637 -15.92 20.07 4.19
C ILE A 637 -15.28 19.29 5.34
N ASN A 638 -16.02 19.10 6.43
CA ASN A 638 -15.53 18.41 7.63
C ASN A 638 -15.84 16.92 7.56
N ILE A 639 -14.83 16.09 7.33
CA ILE A 639 -14.98 14.64 7.36
C ILE A 639 -14.69 14.13 8.76
N HIS A 640 -15.63 13.42 9.36
CA HIS A 640 -15.50 12.90 10.71
C HIS A 640 -15.09 11.43 10.65
N PHE A 641 -13.92 11.10 11.21
CA PHE A 641 -13.54 9.73 11.49
C PHE A 641 -13.88 9.41 12.94
N ALA A 642 -14.57 8.30 13.16
CA ALA A 642 -14.87 7.76 14.47
C ALA A 642 -14.22 6.38 14.59
N ILE A 643 -13.48 6.15 15.66
CA ILE A 643 -12.96 4.83 16.00
C ILE A 643 -13.51 4.44 17.35
N LYS A 644 -14.28 3.36 17.38
CA LYS A 644 -14.71 2.73 18.62
C LYS A 644 -13.68 1.68 18.99
N ALA A 645 -13.12 1.79 20.18
CA ALA A 645 -12.26 0.78 20.77
C ALA A 645 -12.77 0.46 22.18
N ALA A 646 -13.16 -0.79 22.41
CA ALA A 646 -13.88 -1.20 23.61
C ALA A 646 -15.17 -0.38 23.81
N ASP A 647 -15.31 0.27 24.96
CA ASP A 647 -16.44 1.10 25.35
C ASP A 647 -16.27 2.59 24.99
N LYS A 648 -15.14 2.98 24.39
CA LYS A 648 -14.85 4.37 24.04
C LYS A 648 -14.91 4.63 22.54
N ILE A 649 -15.39 5.83 22.18
CA ILE A 649 -15.43 6.33 20.81
C ILE A 649 -14.51 7.55 20.73
N PHE A 650 -13.52 7.46 19.85
CA PHE A 650 -12.59 8.54 19.52
C PHE A 650 -13.05 9.17 18.21
N VAL A 651 -13.21 10.49 18.18
CA VAL A 651 -13.66 11.21 16.98
C VAL A 651 -12.62 12.25 16.61
N ILE A 652 -12.26 12.31 15.33
CA ILE A 652 -11.41 13.37 14.77
C ILE A 652 -12.06 13.93 13.51
N THR A 653 -11.83 15.21 13.26
CA THR A 653 -12.34 15.90 12.07
C THR A 653 -11.18 16.20 11.14
N VAL A 654 -11.29 15.80 9.88
CA VAL A 654 -10.37 16.15 8.81
C VAL A 654 -11.01 17.27 7.98
N PRO A 655 -10.53 18.52 8.10
CA PRO A 655 -11.07 19.64 7.35
C PRO A 655 -10.49 19.66 5.93
N LEU A 656 -11.36 19.64 4.92
CA LEU A 656 -10.99 19.82 3.52
C LEU A 656 -11.41 21.20 3.04
N THR A 657 -10.51 21.94 2.41
CA THR A 657 -10.83 23.23 1.79
C THR A 657 -11.23 23.01 0.34
N LEU A 658 -12.46 23.40 -0.01
CA LEU A 658 -12.98 23.26 -1.36
C LEU A 658 -12.45 24.36 -2.27
N ASP A 659 -11.81 23.98 -3.37
CA ASP A 659 -11.39 24.88 -4.44
C ASP A 659 -12.30 24.71 -5.67
N LYS A 660 -13.09 25.75 -5.96
CA LYS A 660 -13.92 25.88 -7.17
C LYS A 660 -13.34 26.90 -8.16
N THR A 661 -12.10 27.38 -7.96
CA THR A 661 -11.44 28.34 -8.87
C THR A 661 -10.78 27.66 -10.07
N ALA A 662 -10.48 26.37 -9.97
CA ALA A 662 -10.00 25.56 -11.08
C ALA A 662 -11.02 25.51 -12.23
N THR A 663 -10.55 25.37 -13.47
CA THR A 663 -11.40 25.29 -14.66
C THR A 663 -12.47 24.20 -14.48
N GLN A 664 -13.72 24.61 -14.44
CA GLN A 664 -14.85 23.71 -14.25
C GLN A 664 -15.24 23.05 -15.58
N VAL A 665 -15.12 21.74 -15.66
CA VAL A 665 -15.27 20.93 -16.87
C VAL A 665 -16.31 19.85 -16.63
N MET A 666 -17.26 19.69 -17.55
CA MET A 666 -18.15 18.54 -17.59
C MET A 666 -17.60 17.53 -18.58
N SER A 667 -17.25 16.34 -18.09
CA SER A 667 -16.71 15.25 -18.92
C SER A 667 -17.50 13.97 -18.65
N VAL A 668 -18.45 13.68 -19.54
CA VAL A 668 -19.30 12.49 -19.47
C VAL A 668 -19.04 11.60 -20.68
N VAL A 669 -18.81 10.32 -20.42
CA VAL A 669 -18.77 9.29 -21.46
C VAL A 669 -20.18 8.78 -21.66
N THR A 670 -20.62 8.75 -22.91
CA THR A 670 -21.82 8.09 -23.37
C THR A 670 -21.41 6.93 -24.25
N ASN A 671 -22.06 5.78 -24.11
CA ASN A 671 -21.87 4.60 -24.95
C ASN A 671 -23.23 4.06 -25.36
N ILE A 672 -23.34 3.58 -26.60
CA ILE A 672 -24.52 2.90 -27.11
C ILE A 672 -24.07 1.66 -27.86
N PHE A 673 -24.70 0.52 -27.58
CA PHE A 673 -24.42 -0.74 -28.25
C PHE A 673 -25.71 -1.54 -28.42
N LEU A 674 -25.70 -2.47 -29.37
CA LEU A 674 -26.77 -3.46 -29.52
C LEU A 674 -26.67 -4.45 -28.36
N THR A 675 -27.79 -4.75 -27.73
CA THR A 675 -27.84 -5.75 -26.65
C THR A 675 -27.62 -7.16 -27.20
N ASP A 676 -28.00 -7.40 -28.46
CA ASP A 676 -27.81 -8.64 -29.19
C ASP A 676 -26.67 -8.59 -30.22
N ASN A 677 -26.19 -9.77 -30.62
CA ASN A 677 -24.98 -9.94 -31.44
C ASN A 677 -25.07 -9.26 -32.82
N THR A 678 -23.97 -8.60 -33.22
CA THR A 678 -23.82 -7.64 -34.33
C THR A 678 -24.06 -8.14 -35.78
N THR A 679 -24.57 -9.36 -35.96
CA THR A 679 -24.76 -9.99 -37.29
C THR A 679 -26.22 -10.10 -37.74
N THR A 680 -27.17 -9.58 -36.97
CA THR A 680 -28.60 -9.70 -37.29
C THR A 680 -29.03 -8.67 -38.32
N LEU A 681 -29.47 -9.17 -39.48
CA LEU A 681 -30.18 -8.39 -40.49
C LEU A 681 -31.64 -8.24 -40.03
N PHE A 682 -32.04 -7.05 -39.61
CA PHE A 682 -33.37 -6.82 -39.05
C PHE A 682 -34.44 -6.66 -40.12
N SER A 683 -35.52 -7.42 -40.01
CA SER A 683 -36.68 -7.33 -40.89
C SER A 683 -37.73 -6.34 -40.35
N GLN A 684 -38.65 -5.94 -41.22
CA GLN A 684 -39.76 -5.08 -40.85
C GLN A 684 -40.59 -5.68 -39.69
N GLY A 685 -40.89 -4.85 -38.69
CA GLY A 685 -41.63 -5.25 -37.49
C GLY A 685 -40.79 -5.94 -36.41
N GLU A 686 -39.53 -6.24 -36.68
CA GLU A 686 -38.59 -6.71 -35.65
C GLU A 686 -38.14 -5.56 -34.73
N ARG A 687 -37.63 -5.91 -33.56
CA ARG A 687 -37.18 -4.95 -32.54
C ARG A 687 -35.66 -4.94 -32.44
N VAL A 688 -35.10 -3.74 -32.40
CA VAL A 688 -33.70 -3.50 -32.09
C VAL A 688 -33.58 -3.21 -30.60
N GLU A 689 -32.77 -4.00 -29.92
CA GLU A 689 -32.47 -3.81 -28.50
C GLU A 689 -31.16 -3.03 -28.35
N LEU A 690 -31.22 -1.93 -27.61
CA LEU A 690 -30.16 -0.98 -27.39
C LEU A 690 -29.86 -0.85 -25.91
N THR A 691 -28.60 -0.98 -25.53
CA THR A 691 -28.13 -0.62 -24.20
C THR A 691 -27.33 0.67 -24.30
N LEU A 692 -27.71 1.65 -23.51
CA LEU A 692 -27.11 2.97 -23.43
C LEU A 692 -26.50 3.15 -22.06
N GLN A 693 -25.27 3.66 -21.99
CA GLN A 693 -24.58 3.95 -20.74
C GLN A 693 -24.08 5.38 -20.71
N ALA A 694 -24.24 6.07 -19.58
CA ALA A 694 -23.66 7.39 -19.36
C ALA A 694 -23.06 7.53 -17.94
N TYR A 695 -21.81 7.99 -17.85
CA TYR A 695 -21.13 8.19 -16.56
C TYR A 695 -20.03 9.25 -16.65
N HIS A 696 -19.73 9.88 -15.52
CA HIS A 696 -18.67 10.88 -15.41
C HIS A 696 -17.27 10.25 -15.50
N VAL A 697 -16.33 10.93 -16.15
CA VAL A 697 -14.92 10.54 -16.13
C VAL A 697 -14.32 10.91 -14.76
N VAL A 698 -13.91 9.90 -14.01
CA VAL A 698 -13.30 10.03 -12.67
C VAL A 698 -12.09 10.95 -12.72
N ASN A 699 -11.98 11.88 -11.77
CA ASN A 699 -10.89 12.86 -11.65
C ASN A 699 -10.74 13.86 -12.83
N VAL A 700 -11.69 13.87 -13.78
CA VAL A 700 -11.67 14.82 -14.91
C VAL A 700 -12.91 15.71 -14.91
N SER A 701 -14.10 15.14 -14.68
CA SER A 701 -15.32 15.93 -14.55
C SER A 701 -15.33 16.64 -13.21
N THR A 702 -15.48 17.96 -13.21
CA THR A 702 -15.53 18.83 -12.00
C THR A 702 -16.89 19.52 -11.83
N LEU A 703 -17.87 19.16 -12.66
CA LEU A 703 -19.27 19.57 -12.56
C LEU A 703 -20.18 18.33 -12.59
N GLU A 704 -21.29 18.37 -11.86
CA GLU A 704 -22.39 17.39 -11.92
C GLU A 704 -23.56 17.97 -12.75
N ALA A 705 -24.38 17.09 -13.32
CA ALA A 705 -25.55 17.53 -14.06
C ALA A 705 -26.74 17.75 -13.12
N ASN A 706 -27.29 18.96 -13.11
CA ASN A 706 -28.46 19.32 -12.31
C ASN A 706 -29.79 18.89 -12.97
N THR A 707 -29.77 18.75 -14.28
CA THR A 707 -30.85 18.20 -15.11
C THR A 707 -30.18 17.50 -16.27
N ALA A 708 -30.49 16.24 -16.53
CA ALA A 708 -29.89 15.49 -17.63
C ALA A 708 -30.96 14.73 -18.42
N ALA A 709 -30.77 14.57 -19.72
CA ALA A 709 -31.65 13.82 -20.59
C ALA A 709 -30.81 13.05 -21.60
N VAL A 710 -31.02 11.73 -21.67
CA VAL A 710 -30.44 10.92 -22.73
C VAL A 710 -31.33 11.06 -23.96
N ARG A 711 -30.79 11.68 -25.00
CA ARG A 711 -31.45 11.86 -26.29
C ARG A 711 -31.00 10.78 -27.27
N ILE A 712 -31.96 10.02 -27.78
CA ILE A 712 -31.77 8.99 -28.80
C ILE A 712 -32.37 9.52 -30.11
N LEU A 713 -31.49 9.81 -31.06
CA LEU A 713 -31.87 10.22 -32.41
C LEU A 713 -31.98 8.97 -33.29
N MET A 714 -33.20 8.70 -33.73
CA MET A 714 -33.54 7.52 -34.52
C MET A 714 -33.43 7.83 -36.02
N PRO A 715 -32.95 6.88 -36.86
CA PRO A 715 -33.03 7.00 -38.31
C PRO A 715 -34.48 6.92 -38.79
N LYS A 716 -34.74 7.36 -40.02
CA LYS A 716 -36.10 7.47 -40.60
C LYS A 716 -36.94 6.19 -40.51
N TYR A 717 -36.29 5.03 -40.58
CA TYR A 717 -36.94 3.71 -40.63
C TYR A 717 -36.96 3.02 -39.25
N LEU A 718 -36.65 3.73 -38.18
CA LEU A 718 -36.77 3.24 -36.82
C LEU A 718 -37.79 4.12 -36.07
N GLY A 719 -38.69 3.51 -35.31
CA GLY A 719 -39.67 4.24 -34.53
C GLY A 719 -39.89 3.62 -33.15
N PHE A 720 -40.42 4.43 -32.25
CA PHE A 720 -40.90 3.98 -30.94
C PHE A 720 -42.42 3.76 -31.02
N VAL A 721 -42.87 2.52 -30.81
CA VAL A 721 -44.28 2.14 -30.83
C VAL A 721 -44.78 1.93 -29.38
N PRO A 722 -45.64 2.84 -28.85
CA PRO A 722 -46.14 2.71 -27.49
C PRO A 722 -46.82 1.36 -27.24
N GLY A 723 -46.39 0.67 -26.17
CA GLY A 723 -46.92 -0.65 -25.78
C GLY A 723 -46.20 -1.86 -26.38
N LEU A 724 -45.38 -1.67 -27.42
CA LEU A 724 -44.48 -2.69 -27.98
C LEU A 724 -43.01 -2.43 -27.62
N ASP A 725 -42.65 -1.15 -27.61
CA ASP A 725 -41.32 -0.62 -27.32
C ASP A 725 -41.25 -0.05 -25.90
N SER A 726 -40.06 -0.07 -25.31
CA SER A 726 -39.81 0.39 -23.95
C SER A 726 -38.41 0.98 -23.83
N CYS A 727 -38.23 1.93 -22.90
CA CYS A 727 -36.93 2.43 -22.49
C CYS A 727 -36.91 2.48 -20.97
N THR A 728 -36.14 1.58 -20.35
CA THR A 728 -36.10 1.41 -18.90
C THR A 728 -34.68 1.61 -18.38
N GLY A 729 -34.53 2.56 -17.45
CA GLY A 729 -33.25 2.90 -16.84
C GLY A 729 -33.12 2.33 -15.43
N ASN A 730 -31.88 2.16 -14.97
CA ASN A 730 -31.58 1.91 -13.56
C ASN A 730 -31.81 3.15 -12.67
N ILE A 731 -31.86 4.34 -13.26
CA ILE A 731 -32.24 5.61 -12.62
C ILE A 731 -33.63 5.99 -13.13
N THR A 732 -34.53 6.34 -12.22
CA THR A 732 -35.90 6.74 -12.59
C THR A 732 -35.87 8.04 -13.40
N GLY A 733 -36.49 8.00 -14.58
CA GLY A 733 -36.62 9.14 -15.48
C GLY A 733 -37.95 9.17 -16.21
N ASN A 734 -38.25 10.31 -16.81
CA ASN A 734 -39.43 10.53 -17.64
C ASN A 734 -39.10 10.31 -19.11
N LEU A 735 -39.85 9.42 -19.76
CA LEU A 735 -39.70 9.14 -21.18
C LEU A 735 -40.62 10.06 -21.99
N THR A 736 -40.05 10.79 -22.94
CA THR A 736 -40.81 11.56 -23.94
C THR A 736 -40.43 11.13 -25.35
N THR A 737 -41.41 11.04 -26.24
CA THR A 737 -41.23 10.59 -27.63
C THR A 737 -41.85 11.60 -28.60
N SER A 738 -40.99 12.34 -29.31
CA SER A 738 -41.43 13.36 -30.29
C SER A 738 -40.39 13.50 -31.42
N GLY A 739 -40.42 12.57 -32.37
CA GLY A 739 -39.43 12.49 -33.46
C GLY A 739 -38.03 12.01 -33.03
N TYR A 740 -37.74 12.03 -31.74
CA TYR A 740 -36.62 11.39 -31.05
C TYR A 740 -37.12 10.91 -29.67
N ILE A 741 -36.29 10.17 -28.93
CA ILE A 741 -36.57 9.75 -27.57
C ILE A 741 -35.72 10.57 -26.61
N ASP A 742 -36.34 11.20 -25.62
CA ASP A 742 -35.65 11.78 -24.48
C ASP A 742 -36.02 11.01 -23.21
N TYR A 743 -35.00 10.49 -22.53
CA TYR A 743 -35.11 9.93 -21.19
C TYR A 743 -34.57 10.96 -20.18
N GLU A 744 -35.46 11.77 -19.63
CA GLU A 744 -35.13 12.86 -18.72
C GLU A 744 -34.91 12.32 -17.30
N ILE A 745 -33.70 12.51 -16.78
CA ILE A 745 -33.29 12.20 -15.42
C ILE A 745 -33.03 13.51 -14.65
N GLY A 746 -33.37 13.51 -13.37
CA GLY A 746 -33.20 14.68 -12.51
C GLY A 746 -31.73 15.06 -12.37
N TYR A 747 -30.93 14.21 -11.72
CA TYR A 747 -29.50 14.48 -11.52
C TYR A 747 -28.67 13.35 -12.15
N LEU A 748 -27.47 13.71 -12.61
CA LEU A 748 -26.40 12.76 -12.87
C LEU A 748 -25.23 13.15 -11.97
N PHE A 749 -25.06 12.43 -10.87
CA PHE A 749 -23.98 12.62 -9.92
C PHE A 749 -22.70 11.95 -10.41
N PHE A 750 -21.56 12.35 -9.87
CA PHE A 750 -20.27 11.73 -10.21
C PHE A 750 -20.26 10.21 -9.97
N THR A 751 -20.96 9.77 -8.92
CA THR A 751 -21.08 8.37 -8.51
C THR A 751 -22.02 7.55 -9.38
N ASP A 752 -22.77 8.17 -10.29
CA ASP A 752 -23.78 7.49 -11.10
C ASP A 752 -23.18 6.82 -12.33
N ILE A 753 -23.69 5.62 -12.61
CA ILE A 753 -23.58 4.97 -13.91
C ILE A 753 -25.02 4.77 -14.39
N LEU A 754 -25.47 5.63 -15.29
CA LEU A 754 -26.77 5.48 -15.93
C LEU A 754 -26.68 4.34 -16.92
N GLU A 755 -27.56 3.36 -16.80
CA GLU A 755 -27.77 2.31 -17.79
C GLU A 755 -29.25 2.33 -18.21
N LEU A 756 -29.50 2.47 -19.51
CA LEU A 756 -30.82 2.56 -20.12
C LEU A 756 -30.94 1.51 -21.20
N ASN A 757 -31.91 0.60 -21.06
CA ASN A 757 -32.20 -0.43 -22.05
C ASN A 757 -33.44 -0.02 -22.83
N CYS A 758 -33.31 0.08 -24.16
CA CYS A 758 -34.36 0.52 -25.07
C CYS A 758 -34.65 -0.55 -26.13
N THR A 759 -35.92 -0.81 -26.38
CA THR A 759 -36.40 -1.62 -27.51
C THR A 759 -37.08 -0.71 -28.52
N LEU A 760 -36.70 -0.79 -29.80
CA LEU A 760 -37.21 0.08 -30.87
C LEU A 760 -37.64 -0.75 -32.09
N THR A 761 -38.81 -0.46 -32.65
CA THR A 761 -39.37 -1.22 -33.77
C THR A 761 -38.85 -0.74 -35.14
N ILE A 762 -38.52 -1.70 -36.01
CA ILE A 762 -38.06 -1.46 -37.38
C ILE A 762 -39.23 -1.25 -38.32
N ASP A 763 -39.16 -0.14 -39.05
CA ASP A 763 -40.11 0.32 -40.06
C ASP A 763 -41.59 0.17 -39.69
N PRO A 764 -42.02 0.70 -38.53
CA PRO A 764 -43.40 0.53 -38.04
C PRO A 764 -44.44 1.16 -38.98
N ASN A 765 -44.03 2.12 -39.82
CA ASN A 765 -44.89 2.84 -40.75
C ASN A 765 -44.79 2.34 -42.20
N ASN A 766 -44.07 1.24 -42.46
CA ASN A 766 -43.89 0.66 -43.79
C ASN A 766 -43.35 1.67 -44.84
N THR A 767 -42.32 2.40 -44.46
CA THR A 767 -41.66 3.46 -45.24
C THR A 767 -40.31 3.06 -45.81
N LEU A 768 -39.75 1.91 -45.40
CA LEU A 768 -38.48 1.41 -45.92
C LEU A 768 -38.66 0.99 -47.40
N PRO A 769 -37.96 1.61 -48.36
CA PRO A 769 -38.08 1.23 -49.76
C PRO A 769 -37.60 -0.20 -49.97
N LYS A 770 -38.43 -1.03 -50.59
CA LYS A 770 -38.08 -2.43 -50.93
C LYS A 770 -37.23 -2.47 -52.20
N GLY A 771 -36.31 -3.43 -52.27
CA GLY A 771 -35.40 -3.64 -53.40
C GLY A 771 -34.08 -2.86 -53.36
N LEU A 772 -33.76 -2.27 -52.21
CA LEU A 772 -32.45 -1.67 -51.93
C LEU A 772 -31.43 -2.69 -51.38
N GLY A 773 -31.86 -3.94 -51.15
CA GLY A 773 -31.03 -4.95 -50.49
C GLY A 773 -30.83 -4.59 -49.01
N ILE A 774 -29.61 -4.71 -48.52
CA ILE A 774 -29.27 -4.38 -47.13
C ILE A 774 -29.16 -2.86 -46.97
N VAL A 775 -29.95 -2.30 -46.04
CA VAL A 775 -29.93 -0.86 -45.70
C VAL A 775 -29.23 -0.66 -44.35
N ASN A 776 -28.13 0.08 -44.34
CA ASN A 776 -27.45 0.45 -43.10
C ASN A 776 -28.20 1.59 -42.40
N ALA A 777 -28.53 1.40 -41.13
CA ALA A 777 -29.09 2.42 -40.23
C ALA A 777 -28.11 2.75 -39.11
N THR A 778 -28.21 3.96 -38.57
CA THR A 778 -27.40 4.40 -37.43
C THR A 778 -28.28 5.14 -36.45
N THR A 779 -28.27 4.69 -35.20
CA THR A 779 -28.90 5.36 -34.07
C THR A 779 -27.84 6.12 -33.29
N ILE A 780 -28.14 7.36 -32.92
CA ILE A 780 -27.21 8.26 -32.24
C ILE A 780 -27.71 8.56 -30.84
N MET A 781 -26.83 8.46 -29.86
CA MET A 781 -27.03 8.86 -28.47
C MET A 781 -26.30 10.18 -28.20
N ARG A 782 -26.98 11.09 -27.50
CA ARG A 782 -26.36 12.28 -26.90
C ARG A 782 -26.89 12.49 -25.49
N LEU A 783 -26.03 12.95 -24.58
CA LEU A 783 -26.46 13.45 -23.28
C LEU A 783 -26.67 14.97 -23.35
N VAL A 784 -27.87 15.41 -23.04
CA VAL A 784 -28.22 16.83 -22.89
C VAL A 784 -28.33 17.13 -21.40
N CYS A 785 -27.69 18.17 -20.90
CA CYS A 785 -27.77 18.49 -19.48
C CYS A 785 -27.60 19.99 -19.17
N SER A 786 -28.01 20.38 -17.96
CA SER A 786 -27.72 21.68 -17.34
C SER A 786 -26.78 21.49 -16.14
N THR A 787 -26.05 22.54 -15.78
CA THR A 787 -25.08 22.51 -14.67
C THR A 787 -25.31 23.66 -13.69
N SER A 788 -24.60 23.65 -12.57
CA SER A 788 -24.61 24.74 -11.58
C SER A 788 -24.19 26.10 -12.17
N LEU A 789 -23.37 26.11 -13.22
CA LEU A 789 -22.94 27.31 -13.93
C LEU A 789 -23.85 27.73 -15.08
N ASN A 790 -24.62 26.79 -15.62
CA ASN A 790 -25.43 27.02 -16.80
C ASN A 790 -26.77 26.29 -16.71
N ALA A 791 -27.82 27.05 -16.43
CA ALA A 791 -29.18 26.53 -16.36
C ALA A 791 -29.74 26.09 -17.74
N ALA A 792 -29.13 26.51 -18.85
CA ALA A 792 -29.57 26.10 -20.18
C ALA A 792 -29.05 24.70 -20.53
N LEU A 793 -29.94 23.86 -21.06
CA LEU A 793 -29.62 22.53 -21.56
C LEU A 793 -28.62 22.60 -22.73
N LYS A 794 -27.51 21.87 -22.61
CA LYS A 794 -26.44 21.75 -23.61
C LYS A 794 -26.00 20.30 -23.75
N TYR A 795 -25.24 19.97 -24.79
CA TYR A 795 -24.61 18.66 -24.89
C TYR A 795 -23.45 18.55 -23.90
N CYS A 796 -23.51 17.55 -23.02
CA CYS A 796 -22.62 17.42 -21.86
C CYS A 796 -21.65 16.23 -21.94
N GLY A 797 -21.72 15.44 -23.02
CA GLY A 797 -20.85 14.30 -23.26
C GLY A 797 -20.49 14.16 -24.74
N ASN A 798 -19.71 13.13 -25.05
CA ASN A 798 -19.48 12.73 -26.43
C ASN A 798 -20.80 12.33 -27.13
N THR A 799 -20.79 12.34 -28.46
CA THR A 799 -21.86 11.71 -29.24
C THR A 799 -21.45 10.28 -29.52
N SER A 800 -22.29 9.32 -29.16
CA SER A 800 -22.07 7.91 -29.44
C SER A 800 -23.11 7.40 -30.42
N TYR A 801 -22.77 6.37 -31.18
CA TYR A 801 -23.66 5.86 -32.21
C TYR A 801 -23.49 4.35 -32.38
N VAL A 802 -24.53 3.70 -32.88
CA VAL A 802 -24.52 2.28 -33.20
C VAL A 802 -25.12 2.07 -34.58
N GLY A 803 -24.43 1.29 -35.39
CA GLY A 803 -24.87 0.90 -36.72
C GLY A 803 -25.49 -0.50 -36.71
N TYR A 804 -26.52 -0.71 -37.52
CA TYR A 804 -27.14 -2.01 -37.74
C TYR A 804 -27.75 -2.08 -39.15
N GLN A 805 -28.05 -3.30 -39.59
CA GLN A 805 -28.49 -3.59 -40.95
C GLN A 805 -29.97 -3.95 -40.99
N MET A 806 -30.70 -3.39 -41.94
CA MET A 806 -32.12 -3.68 -42.16
C MET A 806 -32.34 -4.38 -43.50
N ASN A 807 -33.24 -5.35 -43.51
CA ASN A 807 -33.64 -6.07 -44.70
C ASN A 807 -34.59 -5.23 -45.57
N GLY A 808 -34.04 -4.66 -46.63
CA GLY A 808 -34.77 -4.03 -47.73
C GLY A 808 -34.77 -4.89 -49.00
N GLU A 809 -34.60 -6.22 -48.90
CA GLU A 809 -34.60 -7.13 -50.06
C GLU A 809 -35.87 -7.00 -50.92
N ASP A 810 -35.72 -7.37 -52.18
CA ASP A 810 -36.81 -7.39 -53.16
C ASP A 810 -37.96 -8.28 -52.68
N CYS A 811 -39.19 -7.90 -53.05
CA CYS A 811 -40.31 -8.83 -52.98
C CYS A 811 -40.04 -9.97 -53.97
N THR A 812 -39.57 -11.12 -53.48
CA THR A 812 -39.26 -12.32 -54.29
C THR A 812 -40.50 -13.14 -54.63
N ASN A 813 -41.64 -12.83 -54.02
CA ASN A 813 -42.91 -13.45 -54.37
C ASN A 813 -43.19 -13.16 -55.85
N PRO A 814 -43.37 -14.19 -56.69
CA PRO A 814 -43.81 -13.97 -58.07
C PRO A 814 -45.06 -13.10 -58.03
N LEU A 815 -45.13 -12.10 -58.91
CA LEU A 815 -46.40 -11.53 -59.33
C LEU A 815 -47.18 -12.66 -60.03
N GLY A 816 -47.81 -13.51 -59.22
CA GLY A 816 -48.60 -14.62 -59.72
C GLY A 816 -49.79 -14.05 -60.46
N MET A 817 -49.98 -14.46 -61.71
CA MET A 817 -51.17 -14.09 -62.49
C MET A 817 -52.48 -14.51 -61.79
N ALA A 818 -52.40 -15.42 -60.81
CA ALA A 818 -53.52 -15.86 -59.97
C ALA A 818 -54.03 -14.79 -58.98
N THR A 819 -53.24 -13.77 -58.63
CA THR A 819 -53.62 -12.73 -57.66
C THR A 819 -54.01 -11.40 -58.31
N MET A 820 -53.92 -11.30 -59.64
CA MET A 820 -54.28 -10.10 -60.40
C MET A 820 -55.78 -10.13 -60.77
N SER A 821 -56.50 -9.04 -60.48
CA SER A 821 -57.90 -8.89 -60.87
C SER A 821 -58.06 -8.77 -62.39
N ALA A 822 -59.24 -9.09 -62.93
CA ALA A 822 -59.49 -9.21 -64.37
C ALA A 822 -59.22 -7.93 -65.21
N CYS A 823 -58.96 -6.80 -64.56
CA CYS A 823 -58.72 -5.50 -65.19
C CYS A 823 -57.29 -4.94 -64.97
N GLN A 824 -56.41 -5.66 -64.26
CA GLN A 824 -55.06 -5.18 -63.95
C GLN A 824 -54.02 -5.46 -65.04
N LEU A 825 -54.33 -6.33 -66.00
CA LEU A 825 -53.55 -6.52 -67.21
C LEU A 825 -54.46 -6.23 -68.40
N THR A 826 -54.26 -5.09 -69.04
CA THR A 826 -54.85 -4.82 -70.35
C THR A 826 -53.77 -4.97 -71.40
N ALA A 827 -53.98 -5.88 -72.34
CA ALA A 827 -53.09 -6.06 -73.47
C ALA A 827 -53.83 -5.73 -74.77
N SER A 828 -53.09 -5.20 -75.74
CA SER A 828 -53.60 -5.00 -77.09
C SER A 828 -53.88 -6.35 -77.76
N SER A 829 -55.17 -6.73 -77.77
CA SER A 829 -55.80 -7.88 -78.46
C SER A 829 -55.29 -9.27 -78.08
N ALA A 830 -56.18 -10.15 -77.59
CA ALA A 830 -56.03 -11.60 -77.69
C ALA A 830 -56.50 -12.07 -79.08
N ILE A 831 -55.97 -13.20 -79.60
CA ILE A 831 -56.46 -13.69 -80.90
C ILE A 831 -57.95 -14.06 -80.81
N ASP A 832 -58.37 -14.57 -79.66
CA ASP A 832 -59.75 -14.79 -79.28
C ASP A 832 -59.93 -14.81 -77.75
N SER A 833 -61.16 -15.04 -77.27
CA SER A 833 -61.47 -15.10 -75.84
C SER A 833 -60.88 -16.32 -75.12
N THR A 834 -60.40 -17.35 -75.84
CA THR A 834 -59.84 -18.59 -75.27
C THR A 834 -58.33 -18.51 -75.02
N THR A 835 -57.71 -17.42 -75.46
CA THR A 835 -56.27 -17.13 -75.42
C THR A 835 -55.98 -15.74 -74.81
N GLY A 836 -56.92 -15.18 -74.06
CA GLY A 836 -56.77 -13.88 -73.42
C GLY A 836 -55.75 -13.85 -72.27
N PRO A 837 -55.35 -12.66 -71.79
CA PRO A 837 -54.43 -12.52 -70.66
C PRO A 837 -54.85 -13.32 -69.41
N LEU A 838 -56.16 -13.43 -69.17
CA LEU A 838 -56.73 -14.22 -68.07
C LEU A 838 -56.49 -15.73 -68.20
N MET A 839 -56.18 -16.21 -69.41
CA MET A 839 -55.92 -17.61 -69.68
C MET A 839 -54.46 -17.99 -69.44
N ALA A 840 -53.55 -17.06 -69.16
CA ALA A 840 -52.17 -17.38 -68.74
C ALA A 840 -52.04 -17.58 -67.21
N VAL A 841 -53.15 -17.76 -66.49
CA VAL A 841 -53.15 -18.19 -65.08
C VAL A 841 -52.80 -19.67 -64.98
N PRO A 842 -51.93 -20.10 -64.04
CA PRO A 842 -51.58 -21.51 -63.88
C PRO A 842 -52.81 -22.42 -63.73
N GLY A 843 -52.89 -23.50 -64.53
CA GLY A 843 -53.97 -24.49 -64.50
C GLY A 843 -55.17 -24.21 -65.42
N SER A 844 -55.18 -23.12 -66.19
CA SER A 844 -56.26 -22.75 -67.12
C SER A 844 -56.41 -23.66 -68.35
N GLY A 845 -55.42 -24.53 -68.62
CA GLY A 845 -55.37 -25.41 -69.79
C GLY A 845 -55.06 -24.71 -71.13
N SER A 846 -54.87 -23.39 -71.12
CA SER A 846 -54.53 -22.55 -72.28
C SER A 846 -53.45 -21.53 -71.90
N GLY A 847 -53.04 -20.67 -72.83
CA GLY A 847 -52.07 -19.61 -72.59
C GLY A 847 -52.52 -18.27 -73.18
N TRP A 848 -51.87 -17.18 -72.77
CA TRP A 848 -52.09 -15.87 -73.38
C TRP A 848 -51.40 -15.84 -74.75
N SER A 849 -52.19 -15.66 -75.81
CA SER A 849 -51.71 -15.60 -77.20
C SER A 849 -52.36 -14.42 -77.93
N PRO A 850 -51.61 -13.34 -78.23
CA PRO A 850 -52.13 -12.21 -79.00
C PRO A 850 -52.16 -12.54 -80.50
N PRO A 851 -53.00 -11.86 -81.32
CA PRO A 851 -52.91 -11.99 -82.76
C PRO A 851 -51.64 -11.29 -83.24
N VAL A 852 -50.85 -11.94 -84.08
CA VAL A 852 -49.65 -11.35 -84.68
C VAL A 852 -50.07 -10.16 -85.54
N ARG A 853 -49.68 -8.94 -85.14
CA ARG A 853 -49.93 -7.72 -85.91
C ARG A 853 -48.78 -7.47 -86.88
N ALA A 854 -48.74 -8.25 -87.96
CA ALA A 854 -47.78 -8.02 -89.03
C ALA A 854 -48.14 -6.72 -89.80
N GLY A 855 -47.26 -5.73 -89.75
CA GLY A 855 -47.31 -4.51 -90.57
C GLY A 855 -46.02 -4.36 -91.37
N ALA A 856 -46.08 -3.77 -92.57
CA ALA A 856 -44.95 -3.74 -93.52
C ALA A 856 -43.67 -3.04 -93.03
N THR A 857 -43.71 -2.35 -91.88
CA THR A 857 -42.59 -1.55 -91.35
C THR A 857 -42.32 -1.69 -89.85
N TRP A 858 -43.05 -2.54 -89.10
CA TRP A 858 -42.91 -2.64 -87.64
C TRP A 858 -42.53 -4.07 -87.22
N SER A 859 -41.66 -4.19 -86.21
CA SER A 859 -41.37 -5.46 -85.54
C SER A 859 -42.49 -5.82 -84.57
N ASP A 860 -42.95 -7.08 -84.55
CA ASP A 860 -44.01 -7.54 -83.64
C ASP A 860 -43.61 -7.34 -82.16
N TYR A 861 -44.48 -6.71 -81.36
CA TYR A 861 -44.24 -6.51 -79.92
C TYR A 861 -45.53 -6.65 -79.09
N TYR A 862 -45.36 -6.95 -77.80
CA TYR A 862 -46.44 -7.00 -76.81
C TYR A 862 -46.31 -5.84 -75.83
N THR A 863 -47.44 -5.21 -75.48
CA THR A 863 -47.48 -4.16 -74.46
C THR A 863 -48.18 -4.69 -73.22
N ILE A 864 -47.52 -4.56 -72.06
CA ILE A 864 -48.07 -4.86 -70.75
C ILE A 864 -48.03 -3.56 -69.95
N ASP A 865 -49.19 -3.07 -69.53
CA ASP A 865 -49.29 -1.88 -68.68
C ASP A 865 -49.56 -2.29 -67.22
N PHE A 866 -48.68 -1.85 -66.32
CA PHE A 866 -48.76 -2.14 -64.88
C PHE A 866 -49.52 -1.06 -64.10
N LEU A 867 -49.91 0.06 -64.73
CA LEU A 867 -50.71 1.16 -64.17
C LEU A 867 -50.14 1.86 -62.91
N LYS A 868 -48.95 1.45 -62.43
CA LYS A 868 -48.19 2.03 -61.31
C LYS A 868 -46.68 1.88 -61.57
N ASP A 869 -45.86 2.74 -60.97
CA ASP A 869 -44.40 2.60 -60.96
C ASP A 869 -44.00 1.25 -60.34
N THR A 870 -43.70 0.27 -61.19
CA THR A 870 -43.46 -1.11 -60.79
C THR A 870 -42.11 -1.56 -61.32
N ARG A 871 -41.22 -2.00 -60.42
CA ARG A 871 -39.93 -2.60 -60.81
C ARG A 871 -40.16 -4.06 -61.20
N VAL A 872 -39.96 -4.40 -62.48
CA VAL A 872 -40.01 -5.79 -62.98
C VAL A 872 -38.64 -6.44 -62.78
N THR A 873 -38.53 -7.35 -61.81
CA THR A 873 -37.26 -8.01 -61.45
C THR A 873 -37.03 -9.33 -62.19
N ARG A 874 -38.10 -10.02 -62.62
CA ARG A 874 -38.04 -11.28 -63.37
C ARG A 874 -39.28 -11.47 -64.24
N ILE A 875 -39.09 -11.91 -65.48
CA ILE A 875 -40.16 -12.38 -66.38
C ILE A 875 -39.93 -13.88 -66.61
N VAL A 876 -40.96 -14.70 -66.42
CA VAL A 876 -40.95 -16.12 -66.75
C VAL A 876 -41.92 -16.34 -67.90
N LEU A 877 -41.42 -16.91 -69.00
CA LEU A 877 -42.22 -17.30 -70.15
C LEU A 877 -42.40 -18.81 -70.13
N GLU A 878 -43.64 -19.28 -70.27
CA GLU A 878 -43.97 -20.70 -70.35
C GLU A 878 -44.60 -20.97 -71.72
N ALA A 879 -44.06 -21.97 -72.43
CA ALA A 879 -44.54 -22.33 -73.76
C ALA A 879 -45.62 -23.43 -73.64
N VAL A 880 -46.77 -23.21 -74.26
CA VAL A 880 -47.84 -24.21 -74.35
C VAL A 880 -47.76 -24.92 -75.71
N THR A 881 -47.67 -26.25 -75.69
CA THR A 881 -47.58 -27.09 -76.88
C THR A 881 -48.73 -26.80 -77.86
N GLY A 882 -48.41 -26.52 -79.13
CA GLY A 882 -49.40 -26.22 -80.18
C GLY A 882 -49.76 -24.74 -80.34
N THR A 883 -49.16 -23.84 -79.54
CA THR A 883 -49.33 -22.39 -79.66
C THR A 883 -48.06 -21.68 -80.14
N LEU A 884 -48.20 -20.46 -80.68
CA LEU A 884 -47.05 -19.61 -81.03
C LEU A 884 -46.33 -19.17 -79.73
N SER A 885 -45.01 -19.38 -79.67
CA SER A 885 -44.19 -19.02 -78.52
C SER A 885 -43.16 -17.95 -78.85
N ILE A 886 -42.78 -17.16 -77.85
CA ILE A 886 -41.81 -16.07 -77.96
C ILE A 886 -40.42 -16.64 -77.72
N SER A 887 -39.52 -16.55 -78.72
CA SER A 887 -38.14 -17.06 -78.61
C SER A 887 -37.15 -16.03 -78.05
N SER A 888 -37.47 -14.74 -78.16
CA SER A 888 -36.73 -13.63 -77.55
C SER A 888 -37.68 -12.46 -77.33
N PHE A 889 -37.48 -11.70 -76.25
CA PHE A 889 -38.27 -10.50 -75.99
C PHE A 889 -37.35 -9.32 -75.69
N LYS A 890 -37.80 -8.12 -76.07
CA LYS A 890 -37.15 -6.85 -75.76
C LYS A 890 -38.02 -6.12 -74.76
N MET A 891 -37.49 -5.87 -73.57
CA MET A 891 -38.19 -5.05 -72.58
C MET A 891 -37.80 -3.59 -72.78
N GLN A 892 -38.80 -2.77 -73.05
CA GLN A 892 -38.65 -1.32 -73.18
C GLN A 892 -39.65 -0.65 -72.25
N TYR A 893 -39.28 0.49 -71.69
CA TYR A 893 -40.20 1.31 -70.91
C TYR A 893 -40.25 2.71 -71.50
N SER A 894 -41.40 3.38 -71.32
CA SER A 894 -41.60 4.76 -71.72
C SER A 894 -42.11 5.57 -70.53
N GLN A 895 -41.49 6.73 -70.28
CA GLN A 895 -41.94 7.62 -69.20
C GLN A 895 -43.20 8.41 -69.59
N ASN A 896 -43.49 8.54 -70.89
CA ASN A 896 -44.61 9.34 -71.40
C ASN A 896 -45.60 8.55 -72.27
N GLY A 897 -45.35 7.26 -72.51
CA GLY A 897 -46.26 6.35 -73.22
C GLY A 897 -46.38 6.57 -74.74
N TYR A 898 -45.71 7.56 -75.33
CA TYR A 898 -45.97 7.95 -76.72
C TYR A 898 -44.73 8.16 -77.60
N THR A 899 -43.54 8.55 -77.09
CA THR A 899 -42.41 8.88 -77.98
C THR A 899 -41.03 8.42 -77.53
N ASP A 900 -40.78 8.26 -76.22
CA ASP A 900 -39.43 7.95 -75.72
C ASP A 900 -39.40 6.54 -75.12
N TRP A 901 -38.78 5.61 -75.83
CA TRP A 901 -38.65 4.21 -75.43
C TRP A 901 -37.20 3.88 -75.07
N TYR A 902 -36.96 3.58 -73.80
CA TYR A 902 -35.66 3.23 -73.25
C TYR A 902 -35.57 1.71 -73.02
N GLY A 903 -34.43 1.08 -73.33
CA GLY A 903 -34.22 -0.35 -73.07
C GLY A 903 -32.90 -0.90 -73.63
N CYS A 904 -32.34 -1.91 -72.95
CA CYS A 904 -31.09 -2.57 -73.34
C CYS A 904 -31.34 -3.82 -74.19
N TYR A 905 -30.43 -4.13 -75.13
CA TYR A 905 -30.25 -5.51 -75.59
C TYR A 905 -29.63 -6.32 -74.45
N LEU A 906 -30.21 -7.46 -74.09
CA LEU A 906 -29.49 -8.45 -73.28
C LEU A 906 -28.50 -9.18 -74.21
N GLN A 907 -27.33 -8.57 -74.41
CA GLN A 907 -26.13 -9.28 -74.86
C GLN A 907 -25.22 -9.51 -73.64
N ASN A 908 -24.65 -10.73 -73.56
CA ASN A 908 -23.55 -11.03 -72.65
C ASN A 908 -22.43 -10.01 -72.87
N THR A 909 -22.10 -9.21 -71.85
CA THR A 909 -21.06 -8.19 -71.95
C THR A 909 -19.92 -8.44 -70.96
N THR A 910 -18.72 -8.42 -71.51
CA THR A 910 -17.42 -8.36 -70.85
C THR A 910 -17.13 -6.95 -70.34
N ASN A 911 -16.34 -6.90 -69.26
CA ASN A 911 -16.02 -5.75 -68.42
C ASN A 911 -15.23 -4.65 -69.18
N THR A 912 -15.64 -3.38 -69.07
CA THR A 912 -14.98 -2.23 -69.72
C THR A 912 -14.67 -1.10 -68.72
N CYS A 913 -13.57 -1.23 -67.98
CA CYS A 913 -12.94 -0.11 -67.26
C CYS A 913 -11.67 0.32 -68.00
N THR A 914 -11.78 1.29 -68.92
CA THR A 914 -10.64 1.87 -69.66
C THR A 914 -10.48 3.39 -69.49
N GLY A 915 -11.23 4.03 -68.60
CA GLY A 915 -11.07 5.46 -68.30
C GLY A 915 -9.92 5.75 -67.33
N GLN A 916 -9.00 6.65 -67.72
CA GLN A 916 -7.93 7.18 -66.86
C GLN A 916 -8.54 7.97 -65.69
N LEU A 917 -8.63 7.37 -64.51
CA LEU A 917 -8.93 8.10 -63.27
C LEU A 917 -7.65 8.76 -62.75
N SER A 918 -7.73 10.03 -62.37
CA SER A 918 -6.64 10.78 -61.74
C SER A 918 -6.40 10.26 -60.32
N THR A 919 -5.65 9.17 -60.20
CA THR A 919 -5.13 8.73 -58.91
C THR A 919 -4.10 9.77 -58.43
N ILE A 920 -4.16 10.16 -57.15
CA ILE A 920 -3.19 11.08 -56.57
C ILE A 920 -1.82 10.38 -56.60
N LEU A 921 -0.88 10.96 -57.34
CA LEU A 921 0.47 10.45 -57.51
C LEU A 921 1.30 10.73 -56.23
N SER A 922 1.14 9.89 -55.21
CA SER A 922 1.97 9.96 -54.01
C SER A 922 2.62 8.61 -53.71
N THR A 923 3.89 8.66 -53.31
CA THR A 923 4.65 7.54 -52.72
C THR A 923 4.88 7.76 -51.22
N ASP A 924 4.26 8.79 -50.65
CA ASP A 924 4.42 9.14 -49.24
C ASP A 924 3.62 8.18 -48.36
N VAL A 925 4.31 7.23 -47.72
CA VAL A 925 3.72 6.26 -46.78
C VAL A 925 3.05 6.91 -45.57
N THR A 926 3.27 8.19 -45.30
CA THR A 926 2.62 8.88 -44.18
C THR A 926 1.25 9.46 -44.54
N LYS A 927 0.96 9.59 -45.84
CA LYS A 927 -0.25 10.25 -46.36
C LYS A 927 -0.97 9.46 -47.45
N TRP A 928 -0.42 8.32 -47.84
CA TRP A 928 -0.88 7.53 -48.97
C TRP A 928 -0.96 6.04 -48.62
N ARG A 929 -1.56 5.26 -49.53
CA ARG A 929 -1.71 3.82 -49.38
C ARG A 929 -0.38 3.14 -49.11
N HIS A 930 -0.35 2.33 -48.07
CA HIS A 930 0.83 1.57 -47.71
C HIS A 930 0.43 0.32 -46.95
N ALA A 931 1.28 -0.70 -47.03
CA ALA A 931 1.04 -1.97 -46.36
C ALA A 931 2.34 -2.57 -45.82
N ALA A 932 2.24 -3.28 -44.72
CA ALA A 932 3.35 -4.01 -44.11
C ALA A 932 2.90 -5.43 -43.78
N TYR A 933 3.82 -6.38 -43.89
CA TYR A 933 3.56 -7.79 -43.63
C TYR A 933 4.36 -8.26 -42.43
N ASP A 934 3.66 -8.77 -41.42
CA ASP A 934 4.25 -9.48 -40.30
C ASP A 934 4.66 -10.88 -40.77
N SER A 935 5.95 -11.07 -40.99
CA SER A 935 6.47 -12.34 -41.49
C SER A 935 6.40 -13.48 -40.47
N VAL A 936 6.23 -13.19 -39.19
CA VAL A 936 6.19 -14.17 -38.09
C VAL A 936 4.76 -14.69 -37.93
N ASN A 937 3.81 -13.80 -37.66
CA ASN A 937 2.41 -14.14 -37.39
C ASN A 937 1.54 -14.18 -38.64
N LYS A 938 2.11 -13.84 -39.81
CA LYS A 938 1.46 -13.88 -41.14
C LYS A 938 0.30 -12.87 -41.30
N PHE A 939 0.28 -11.81 -40.50
CA PHE A 939 -0.68 -10.73 -40.66
C PHE A 939 -0.27 -9.76 -41.78
N LEU A 940 -1.24 -9.36 -42.61
CA LEU A 940 -1.10 -8.18 -43.46
C LEU A 940 -1.75 -6.99 -42.76
N TYR A 941 -1.02 -5.87 -42.67
CA TYR A 941 -1.53 -4.58 -42.24
C TYR A 941 -1.53 -3.65 -43.45
N PHE A 942 -2.61 -2.92 -43.69
CA PHE A 942 -2.65 -1.90 -44.72
C PHE A 942 -3.42 -0.67 -44.27
N CYS A 943 -3.06 0.48 -44.82
CA CYS A 943 -3.80 1.71 -44.66
C CYS A 943 -4.20 2.22 -46.05
N ASP A 944 -5.48 2.55 -46.23
CA ASP A 944 -6.01 3.18 -47.44
C ASP A 944 -6.48 4.61 -47.12
N VAL A 945 -6.53 5.44 -48.14
CA VAL A 945 -7.04 6.80 -48.05
C VAL A 945 -8.55 6.74 -47.94
N SER A 946 -9.10 7.45 -46.95
CA SER A 946 -10.54 7.60 -46.76
C SER A 946 -11.22 8.15 -48.02
N LEU A 947 -12.54 7.92 -48.16
CA LEU A 947 -13.30 8.38 -49.33
C LEU A 947 -13.24 9.91 -49.53
N ASP A 948 -13.13 10.67 -48.43
CA ASP A 948 -13.00 12.13 -48.44
C ASP A 948 -11.55 12.62 -48.65
N GLY A 949 -10.57 11.71 -48.68
CA GLY A 949 -9.17 12.03 -48.89
C GLY A 949 -8.46 12.71 -47.72
N THR A 950 -9.09 12.79 -46.54
CA THR A 950 -8.57 13.60 -45.42
C THR A 950 -7.73 12.82 -44.41
N HIS A 951 -7.87 11.51 -44.33
CA HIS A 951 -7.16 10.66 -43.37
C HIS A 951 -6.93 9.25 -43.93
N LEU A 952 -6.16 8.44 -43.19
CA LEU A 952 -5.94 7.03 -43.52
C LEU A 952 -6.85 6.14 -42.67
N LEU A 953 -7.47 5.15 -43.31
CA LEU A 953 -8.20 4.06 -42.68
C LEU A 953 -7.33 2.81 -42.73
N CYS A 954 -6.97 2.34 -41.55
CA CYS A 954 -6.02 1.24 -41.38
C CYS A 954 -6.76 -0.04 -40.99
N PHE A 955 -6.45 -1.13 -41.68
CA PHE A 955 -6.99 -2.47 -41.43
C PHE A 955 -5.88 -3.51 -41.38
N CYS A 956 -6.19 -4.66 -40.83
CA CYS A 956 -5.34 -5.83 -40.95
C CYS A 956 -6.13 -7.11 -41.13
N THR A 957 -5.42 -8.16 -41.50
CA THR A 957 -6.00 -9.49 -41.67
C THR A 957 -4.98 -10.60 -41.43
N PRO A 958 -5.36 -11.70 -40.74
CA PRO A 958 -4.55 -12.91 -40.67
C PRO A 958 -4.62 -13.77 -41.93
N ASP A 959 -5.74 -13.73 -42.66
CA ASP A 959 -6.14 -14.75 -43.63
C ASP A 959 -6.61 -14.17 -44.98
N GLY A 960 -6.75 -12.85 -45.05
CA GLY A 960 -7.33 -12.11 -46.17
C GLY A 960 -8.84 -12.11 -46.25
N VAL A 961 -9.52 -12.85 -45.39
CA VAL A 961 -10.98 -12.95 -45.38
C VAL A 961 -11.54 -12.11 -44.22
N THR A 962 -10.92 -12.22 -43.06
CA THR A 962 -11.30 -11.53 -41.84
C THR A 962 -10.50 -10.24 -41.72
N TRP A 963 -11.18 -9.10 -41.83
CA TRP A 963 -10.56 -7.78 -41.76
C TRP A 963 -10.92 -7.08 -40.45
N ASN A 964 -9.90 -6.76 -39.66
CA ASN A 964 -10.06 -5.98 -38.44
C ASN A 964 -9.69 -4.53 -38.73
N ALA A 965 -10.61 -3.61 -38.44
CA ALA A 965 -10.30 -2.19 -38.43
C ALA A 965 -9.36 -1.89 -37.27
N MET A 966 -8.25 -1.21 -37.55
CA MET A 966 -7.35 -0.75 -36.51
C MET A 966 -7.97 0.46 -35.77
N PRO A 967 -7.58 0.72 -34.51
CA PRO A 967 -8.05 1.90 -33.77
C PRO A 967 -7.90 3.21 -34.56
N SER A 968 -8.92 4.06 -34.53
CA SER A 968 -8.98 5.30 -35.32
C SER A 968 -7.91 6.34 -34.98
N TYR A 969 -7.21 6.19 -33.85
CA TYR A 969 -6.08 7.03 -33.52
C TYR A 969 -4.84 6.70 -34.35
N ILE A 970 -4.76 5.54 -35.00
CA ILE A 970 -3.63 5.15 -35.85
C ILE A 970 -3.68 5.92 -37.17
N GLY A 971 -2.64 6.72 -37.41
CA GLY A 971 -2.47 7.56 -38.59
C GLY A 971 -1.68 6.91 -39.72
N GLY A 972 -0.87 5.89 -39.43
CA GLY A 972 -0.08 5.18 -40.44
C GLY A 972 0.89 4.18 -39.82
N LEU A 973 1.36 3.23 -40.64
CA LEU A 973 2.30 2.19 -40.22
C LEU A 973 3.73 2.72 -40.23
N VAL A 974 4.51 2.27 -39.24
CA VAL A 974 5.97 2.49 -39.18
C VAL A 974 6.69 1.31 -39.80
N GLY A 975 6.22 0.08 -39.54
CA GLY A 975 6.83 -1.13 -40.06
C GLY A 975 6.82 -2.30 -39.09
N PHE A 976 7.20 -3.48 -39.59
CA PHE A 976 7.34 -4.70 -38.79
C PHE A 976 8.78 -4.86 -38.32
N ASP A 977 9.00 -5.04 -37.02
CA ASP A 977 10.32 -5.37 -36.48
C ASP A 977 10.39 -6.87 -36.15
N THR A 978 11.25 -7.60 -36.85
CA THR A 978 11.49 -9.02 -36.60
C THR A 978 12.08 -9.31 -35.23
N THR A 979 12.77 -8.33 -34.62
CA THR A 979 13.45 -8.47 -33.32
C THR A 979 12.45 -8.53 -32.18
N THR A 980 11.45 -7.63 -32.21
CA THR A 980 10.38 -7.59 -31.21
C THR A 980 9.18 -8.45 -31.61
N SER A 981 9.11 -8.88 -32.88
CA SER A 981 7.96 -9.57 -33.46
C SER A 981 6.66 -8.76 -33.36
N MET A 982 6.77 -7.44 -33.52
CA MET A 982 5.67 -6.48 -33.42
C MET A 982 5.54 -5.64 -34.68
N MET A 983 4.30 -5.33 -35.05
CA MET A 983 3.98 -4.26 -35.99
C MET A 983 3.87 -2.93 -35.25
N TYR A 984 4.53 -1.89 -35.77
CA TYR A 984 4.47 -0.55 -35.20
C TYR A 984 3.71 0.42 -36.08
N ALA A 985 3.00 1.36 -35.45
CA ALA A 985 2.23 2.41 -36.09
C ALA A 985 2.34 3.72 -35.33
N MET A 986 2.10 4.84 -36.00
CA MET A 986 2.03 6.18 -35.42
C MET A 986 0.60 6.63 -35.30
N ASP A 987 0.33 7.54 -34.36
CA ASP A 987 -0.97 8.20 -34.27
C ASP A 987 -1.21 9.18 -35.44
N THR A 988 -2.44 9.65 -35.59
CA THR A 988 -2.85 10.60 -36.65
C THR A 988 -2.04 11.91 -36.67
N LYS A 989 -1.43 12.30 -35.54
CA LYS A 989 -0.58 13.49 -35.44
C LYS A 989 0.91 13.20 -35.62
N TRP A 990 1.31 11.94 -35.80
CA TRP A 990 2.70 11.51 -35.88
C TRP A 990 3.54 11.90 -34.65
N VAL A 991 2.94 11.85 -33.45
CA VAL A 991 3.58 12.15 -32.16
C VAL A 991 3.81 10.88 -31.34
N ALA A 992 2.83 9.98 -31.26
CA ALA A 992 2.89 8.79 -30.41
C ALA A 992 3.02 7.51 -31.26
N MET A 993 3.90 6.60 -30.83
CA MET A 993 4.07 5.29 -31.46
C MET A 993 3.38 4.20 -30.64
N VAL A 994 2.71 3.28 -31.31
CA VAL A 994 2.09 2.08 -30.74
C VAL A 994 2.60 0.83 -31.43
N GLY A 995 2.60 -0.30 -30.72
CA GLY A 995 3.00 -1.60 -31.24
C GLY A 995 1.97 -2.69 -30.96
N SER A 996 1.83 -3.64 -31.87
CA SER A 996 0.93 -4.80 -31.74
C SER A 996 1.58 -6.11 -32.21
N ILE A 997 1.20 -7.23 -31.57
CA ILE A 997 1.57 -8.59 -31.99
C ILE A 997 0.44 -9.35 -32.69
N ASP A 998 -0.81 -8.89 -32.53
CA ASP A 998 -2.02 -9.62 -32.92
C ASP A 998 -3.00 -8.76 -33.73
N CYS A 999 -2.56 -7.56 -34.10
CA CYS A 999 -3.31 -6.50 -34.75
C CYS A 999 -4.51 -5.91 -33.96
N VAL A 1000 -4.99 -6.57 -32.91
CA VAL A 1000 -6.14 -6.12 -32.14
C VAL A 1000 -5.69 -5.27 -30.97
N ASN A 1001 -4.66 -5.71 -30.25
CA ASN A 1001 -4.17 -5.08 -29.04
C ASN A 1001 -2.94 -4.22 -29.34
N TRP A 1002 -3.06 -2.92 -29.12
CA TRP A 1002 -2.01 -1.93 -29.38
C TRP A 1002 -1.50 -1.33 -28.07
N SER A 1003 -0.19 -1.38 -27.87
CA SER A 1003 0.48 -0.86 -26.67
C SER A 1003 1.35 0.35 -27.01
N ILE A 1004 1.39 1.35 -26.13
CA ILE A 1004 2.21 2.55 -26.31
C ILE A 1004 3.70 2.18 -26.23
N VAL A 1005 4.49 2.71 -27.15
CA VAL A 1005 5.94 2.55 -27.21
C VAL A 1005 6.61 3.76 -26.56
N SER A 1006 7.66 3.51 -25.77
CA SER A 1006 8.41 4.58 -25.12
C SER A 1006 9.15 5.46 -26.16
N ALA A 1007 9.29 6.75 -25.89
CA ALA A 1007 10.04 7.66 -26.77
C ALA A 1007 11.52 7.23 -26.95
N ALA A 1008 12.10 6.55 -25.94
CA ALA A 1008 13.47 6.04 -26.00
C ALA A 1008 13.61 4.86 -26.98
N ASP A 1009 12.56 4.06 -27.14
CA ASP A 1009 12.56 2.90 -28.03
C ASP A 1009 12.12 3.27 -29.46
N GLN A 1010 11.38 4.37 -29.62
CA GLN A 1010 10.93 4.88 -30.92
C GLN A 1010 12.09 5.06 -31.92
N ALA A 1011 13.21 5.63 -31.48
CA ALA A 1011 14.38 5.83 -32.35
C ALA A 1011 15.05 4.52 -32.77
N LYS A 1012 15.04 3.50 -31.89
CA LYS A 1012 15.58 2.17 -32.19
C LYS A 1012 14.67 1.44 -33.18
N ILE A 1013 13.36 1.51 -32.95
CA ILE A 1013 12.33 0.89 -33.79
C ILE A 1013 12.34 1.48 -35.20
N ASN A 1014 12.45 2.80 -35.33
CA ASN A 1014 12.59 3.43 -36.65
C ASN A 1014 13.83 2.97 -37.42
N ALA A 1015 14.86 2.45 -36.74
CA ALA A 1015 16.07 1.92 -37.35
C ALA A 1015 16.01 0.40 -37.61
N SER A 1016 15.23 -0.37 -36.83
CA SER A 1016 15.13 -1.84 -36.92
C SER A 1016 13.91 -2.34 -37.68
N ALA A 1017 12.80 -1.59 -37.69
CA ALA A 1017 11.57 -2.01 -38.35
C ALA A 1017 11.70 -1.95 -39.88
N THR A 1018 11.18 -2.97 -40.55
CA THR A 1018 11.04 -2.97 -42.01
C THR A 1018 9.90 -2.02 -42.38
N PRO A 1019 10.17 -0.92 -43.09
CA PRO A 1019 9.16 0.10 -43.37
C PRO A 1019 8.04 -0.46 -44.26
N PRO A 1020 6.81 0.09 -44.15
CA PRO A 1020 5.72 -0.34 -45.01
C PRO A 1020 6.02 -0.05 -46.48
N THR A 1021 5.57 -0.94 -47.35
CA THR A 1021 5.63 -0.76 -48.79
C THR A 1021 4.56 0.23 -49.22
N SER A 1022 4.98 1.34 -49.83
CA SER A 1022 4.04 2.27 -50.47
C SER A 1022 3.38 1.63 -51.69
N ILE A 1023 2.07 1.85 -51.82
CA ILE A 1023 1.28 1.41 -52.98
C ILE A 1023 0.91 2.67 -53.76
N PRO A 1024 1.72 3.06 -54.77
CA PRO A 1024 1.56 4.35 -55.41
C PRO A 1024 0.22 4.44 -56.15
N GLY A 1025 -0.41 5.61 -56.11
CA GLY A 1025 -1.59 5.91 -56.91
C GLY A 1025 -1.21 6.13 -58.37
N LYS A 1026 -0.88 5.07 -59.12
CA LYS A 1026 -0.61 5.13 -60.56
C LYS A 1026 -1.73 4.47 -61.37
N PRO A 1027 -2.00 4.89 -62.62
CA PRO A 1027 -2.93 4.20 -63.52
C PRO A 1027 -2.57 2.72 -63.73
N ALA A 1028 -3.58 1.87 -63.96
CA ALA A 1028 -3.44 0.41 -64.12
C ALA A 1028 -2.33 -0.01 -65.10
N ALA A 1029 -2.18 0.69 -66.21
CA ALA A 1029 -1.15 0.41 -67.22
C ALA A 1029 0.31 0.65 -66.74
N THR A 1030 0.50 1.32 -65.60
CA THR A 1030 1.80 1.83 -65.13
C THR A 1030 2.17 1.47 -63.68
N LEU A 1031 1.20 1.07 -62.85
CA LEU A 1031 1.46 0.70 -61.44
C LEU A 1031 2.27 -0.60 -61.32
N GLY A 1032 2.03 -1.57 -62.23
CA GLY A 1032 2.53 -2.93 -62.04
C GLY A 1032 1.96 -3.58 -60.78
N SER A 1033 2.43 -4.78 -60.44
CA SER A 1033 2.08 -5.45 -59.19
C SER A 1033 3.14 -5.13 -58.13
N VAL A 1034 2.71 -4.60 -56.97
CA VAL A 1034 3.55 -4.26 -55.82
C VAL A 1034 3.53 -5.43 -54.83
N ILE A 1035 4.69 -6.01 -54.54
CA ILE A 1035 4.80 -7.20 -53.69
C ILE A 1035 4.94 -6.81 -52.22
N ILE A 1036 4.14 -7.41 -51.34
CA ILE A 1036 4.12 -7.20 -49.89
C ILE A 1036 4.10 -8.58 -49.19
N GLY A 1037 5.26 -9.20 -49.03
CA GLY A 1037 5.32 -10.60 -48.58
C GLY A 1037 4.65 -11.55 -49.61
N PRO A 1038 3.73 -12.44 -49.21
CA PRO A 1038 2.98 -13.29 -50.15
C PRO A 1038 1.85 -12.54 -50.89
N TRP A 1039 1.66 -11.26 -50.58
CA TRP A 1039 0.61 -10.44 -51.14
C TRP A 1039 1.09 -9.64 -52.34
N THR A 1040 0.16 -9.33 -53.23
CA THR A 1040 0.38 -8.42 -54.34
C THR A 1040 -0.69 -7.34 -54.34
N ALA A 1041 -0.30 -6.08 -54.47
CA ALA A 1041 -1.18 -4.95 -54.62
C ALA A 1041 -1.11 -4.42 -56.06
N ASP A 1042 -2.24 -4.12 -56.67
CA ASP A 1042 -2.30 -3.48 -57.98
C ASP A 1042 -3.29 -2.31 -58.01
N PHE A 1043 -3.70 -1.88 -59.20
CA PHE A 1043 -4.63 -0.77 -59.36
C PHE A 1043 -6.00 -1.04 -58.75
N THR A 1044 -6.43 -2.29 -58.65
CA THR A 1044 -7.78 -2.65 -58.21
C THR A 1044 -7.82 -2.93 -56.71
N GLY A 1045 -6.76 -3.50 -56.13
CA GLY A 1045 -6.76 -3.89 -54.72
C GLY A 1045 -5.58 -4.75 -54.28
N LEU A 1046 -5.75 -5.38 -53.12
CA LEU A 1046 -4.85 -6.38 -52.56
C LEU A 1046 -5.27 -7.78 -52.98
N GLN A 1047 -4.29 -8.57 -53.40
CA GLN A 1047 -4.46 -9.96 -53.80
C GLN A 1047 -3.59 -10.89 -52.98
N LEU A 1048 -4.11 -12.08 -52.71
CA LEU A 1048 -3.39 -13.22 -52.14
C LEU A 1048 -3.63 -14.43 -53.06
N GLY A 1049 -2.56 -15.06 -53.55
CA GLY A 1049 -2.68 -16.19 -54.48
C GLY A 1049 -3.39 -15.85 -55.81
N GLY A 1050 -3.34 -14.60 -56.26
CA GLY A 1050 -3.98 -14.12 -57.48
C GLY A 1050 -5.48 -13.83 -57.36
N GLN A 1051 -6.07 -13.95 -56.17
CA GLN A 1051 -7.45 -13.55 -55.88
C GLN A 1051 -7.49 -12.23 -55.11
N TYR A 1052 -8.42 -11.34 -55.45
CA TYR A 1052 -8.62 -10.09 -54.72
C TYR A 1052 -9.28 -10.34 -53.37
N MET A 1053 -8.61 -9.91 -52.31
CA MET A 1053 -9.06 -10.04 -50.93
C MET A 1053 -9.58 -8.71 -50.37
N ALA A 1054 -9.05 -7.59 -50.85
CA ALA A 1054 -9.57 -6.25 -50.59
C ALA A 1054 -9.45 -5.39 -51.84
N LYS A 1055 -10.40 -4.48 -52.04
CA LYS A 1055 -10.36 -3.46 -53.11
C LYS A 1055 -10.14 -2.10 -52.48
N TRP A 1056 -9.49 -1.20 -53.22
CA TRP A 1056 -9.32 0.17 -52.75
C TRP A 1056 -10.67 0.87 -52.63
N ALA A 1057 -10.84 1.69 -51.61
CA ALA A 1057 -12.08 2.41 -51.32
C ALA A 1057 -12.52 3.31 -52.50
N ASN A 1058 -11.56 3.77 -53.32
CA ASN A 1058 -11.78 4.69 -54.43
C ASN A 1058 -11.48 4.10 -55.82
N CYS A 1059 -11.67 2.80 -56.03
CA CYS A 1059 -11.58 2.21 -57.37
C CYS A 1059 -12.96 1.97 -57.99
N CYS A 1060 -13.27 2.76 -59.02
CA CYS A 1060 -14.45 2.67 -59.89
C CYS A 1060 -15.78 3.04 -59.23
N SER A 1061 -16.16 4.32 -59.34
CA SER A 1061 -17.56 4.70 -59.56
C SER A 1061 -17.86 4.62 -61.05
#